data_AF-A0A8T8D2P9-F1
#
_entry.id   AF-A0A8T8D2P9-F1
#
_cell.length_a   1.000
_cell.length_b   1.000
_cell.length_c   1.000
_cell.angle_alpha   90.00
_cell.angle_beta   90.00
_cell.angle_gamma   90.00
#
_symmetry.space_group_name_H-M   'P 1'
#
loop_
_entity.id
_entity.type
_entity.pdbx_description
1 polymer ?
#
loop_
_entity_poly.entity_id
_entity_poly.type
_entity_poly.pdbx_seq_one_letter_code
_entity_poly.pdbx_strand_id
1 'polypeptide(L)'
;MTPTKLLIGQIAVVFAIVILGVWAATQWCAHMLGHQPPLGAPWLVAAGWQIYKPWKLFEWWFHFDAYAPEVFDKAGALAGASGLLGCAAAIAGSLWRARQLGSVTTYGSSRWAATHEIETAGLFRPAGVFLGKLKDRYLRHDGPEHVMAFAPTRSGKGIGLVVPTLLSWTGSAVIHDIKGENWQLTSGWRSKFSYCLLFNPTDPRSARYNPLLEVRKGPDEVRDVQNIADILVDPEGALDRRNHWEKTSHSLLVGAILHVLYAEEEKTLARVATFLSDPQRSFAATLRRMMTTNHLGAADKPQVHPVVASAAREVLNKSENERSGVLSTAMSFLGLYRDPTVAAATSACDWRIADLLDAERPMSLYLVVPPSDISRTKPLVRLVLNQIGRRLTERLEGDPKKSRNHQLLMMLDEFPALGRLDFFETALAFMAGYGIRAYLIAQSLNQISKAYGDNNAILDNCHVRIAFSSNDERTAKRISDALGTATELRSMRNYAGHRLAPWLSHVMVSRQETARPLLTPGEVMQLPQADELVLVSGLPPIRAKKLRYYQDRNFTERVLSAPVLRDGAYADRPVPRPDCWIGQVRSVDRRLAGGGGSAGEAIEDEGGVQQQRHPGLPEEHTAVTLEPDRDDLLKPADDDSDAVADRRVMDRISTAARAYGINEGTGDNKDIVPGF
;
A
#
# COMPACT_ATOMS: atom_id res chain seq x y z
N MET A 1 25.34 22.59 -27.12
CA MET A 1 25.82 23.71 -27.97
C MET A 1 25.96 24.95 -27.10
N THR A 2 27.06 25.70 -27.18
CA THR A 2 27.24 26.90 -26.35
C THR A 2 26.28 28.02 -26.79
N PRO A 3 25.72 28.83 -25.88
CA PRO A 3 24.80 29.92 -26.19
C PRO A 3 25.32 30.90 -27.25
N THR A 4 26.64 31.06 -27.31
CA THR A 4 27.36 31.89 -28.26
C THR A 4 27.25 31.40 -29.71
N LYS A 5 27.27 30.07 -29.94
CA LYS A 5 27.16 29.50 -31.30
C LYS A 5 25.76 29.71 -31.90
N LEU A 6 24.71 29.65 -31.07
CA LEU A 6 23.33 29.91 -31.47
C LEU A 6 23.07 31.39 -31.78
N LEU A 7 23.70 32.30 -31.04
CA LEU A 7 23.60 33.75 -31.29
C LEU A 7 24.22 34.13 -32.64
N ILE A 8 25.40 33.58 -32.96
CA ILE A 8 26.08 33.80 -34.23
C ILE A 8 25.24 33.28 -35.40
N GLY A 9 24.63 32.10 -35.26
CA GLY A 9 23.73 31.55 -36.28
C GLY A 9 22.51 32.43 -36.54
N GLN A 10 21.86 32.94 -35.49
CA GLN A 10 20.72 33.85 -35.65
C GLN A 10 21.12 35.17 -36.32
N ILE A 11 22.25 35.75 -35.93
CA ILE A 11 22.78 36.96 -36.55
C ILE A 11 23.01 36.71 -38.05
N ALA A 12 23.65 35.58 -38.41
CA ALA A 12 23.88 35.21 -39.81
C ALA A 12 22.57 35.07 -40.61
N VAL A 13 21.52 34.47 -40.03
CA VAL A 13 20.20 34.34 -40.67
C VAL A 13 19.55 35.70 -40.91
N VAL A 14 19.59 36.60 -39.93
CA VAL A 14 19.03 37.96 -40.08
C VAL A 14 19.76 38.73 -41.17
N PHE A 15 21.10 38.69 -41.17
CA PHE A 15 21.90 39.31 -42.23
C PHE A 15 21.61 38.69 -43.60
N ALA A 16 21.46 37.36 -43.69
CA ALA A 16 21.11 36.70 -44.94
C ALA A 16 19.75 37.16 -45.48
N ILE A 17 18.71 37.25 -44.63
CA ILE A 17 17.38 37.74 -45.02
C ILE A 17 17.46 39.16 -45.58
N VAL A 18 18.16 40.07 -44.90
CA VAL A 18 18.28 41.47 -45.31
C VAL A 18 19.09 41.60 -46.59
N ILE A 19 20.25 40.93 -46.68
CA ILE A 19 21.11 41.00 -47.86
C ILE A 19 20.41 40.40 -49.09
N LEU A 20 19.77 39.24 -48.95
CA LEU A 20 19.04 38.62 -50.06
C LEU A 20 17.82 39.44 -50.47
N GLY A 21 17.11 40.05 -49.52
CA GLY A 21 15.97 40.91 -49.83
C GLY A 21 16.35 42.20 -50.55
N VAL A 22 17.42 42.87 -50.11
CA VAL A 22 18.00 44.02 -50.81
C VAL A 22 18.52 43.60 -52.19
N TRP A 23 19.11 42.41 -52.31
CA TRP A 23 19.58 41.90 -53.60
C TRP A 23 18.43 41.60 -54.56
N ALA A 24 17.34 40.99 -54.07
CA ALA A 24 16.12 40.75 -54.84
C ALA A 24 15.48 42.07 -55.28
N ALA A 25 15.42 43.07 -54.40
CA ALA A 25 14.95 44.42 -54.74
C ALA A 25 15.81 45.08 -55.82
N THR A 26 17.12 44.86 -55.79
CA THR A 26 18.04 45.33 -56.82
C THR A 26 17.77 44.66 -58.17
N GLN A 27 17.61 43.33 -58.22
CA GLN A 27 17.31 42.64 -59.48
C GLN A 27 15.95 43.03 -60.02
N TRP A 28 14.96 43.18 -59.14
CA TRP A 28 13.62 43.61 -59.51
C TRP A 28 13.63 45.03 -60.11
N CYS A 29 14.35 45.97 -59.49
CA CYS A 29 14.53 47.32 -60.01
C CYS A 29 15.22 47.32 -61.38
N ALA A 30 16.30 46.53 -61.55
CA ALA A 30 17.00 46.41 -62.83
C ALA A 30 16.11 45.84 -63.94
N HIS A 31 15.26 44.87 -63.60
CA HIS A 31 14.29 44.28 -64.52
C HIS A 31 13.22 45.30 -64.96
N MET A 32 12.65 46.05 -64.01
CA MET A 32 11.67 47.09 -64.30
C MET A 32 12.22 48.24 -65.14
N LEU A 33 13.51 48.56 -64.98
CA LEU A 33 14.22 49.55 -65.80
C LEU A 33 14.77 48.97 -67.10
N GLY A 34 14.47 47.71 -67.43
CA GLY A 34 14.82 47.09 -68.70
C GLY A 34 16.32 46.89 -68.93
N HIS A 35 17.12 46.77 -67.86
CA HIS A 35 18.56 46.52 -67.95
C HIS A 35 19.33 47.54 -68.82
N GLN A 36 18.92 48.81 -68.76
CA GLN A 36 19.47 49.85 -69.61
C GLN A 36 20.97 50.11 -69.32
N PRO A 37 21.76 50.53 -70.34
CA PRO A 37 23.19 50.81 -70.18
C PRO A 37 23.60 51.76 -69.02
N PRO A 38 22.80 52.80 -68.67
CA PRO A 38 23.13 53.69 -67.54
C PRO A 38 23.15 53.02 -66.16
N LEU A 39 22.57 51.82 -66.01
CA LEU A 39 22.64 51.05 -64.76
C LEU A 39 24.05 50.46 -64.50
N GLY A 40 24.93 50.52 -65.50
CA GLY A 40 26.29 50.00 -65.48
C GLY A 40 26.39 48.54 -65.89
N ALA A 41 27.63 48.03 -65.92
CA ALA A 41 27.87 46.63 -66.28
C ALA A 41 27.33 45.67 -65.19
N PRO A 42 26.66 44.56 -65.59
CA PRO A 42 26.22 43.55 -64.65
C PRO A 42 27.41 42.89 -63.95
N TRP A 43 27.20 42.44 -62.72
CA TRP A 43 28.23 41.74 -61.95
C TRP A 43 28.50 40.35 -62.53
N LEU A 44 27.45 39.67 -63.00
CA LEU A 44 27.55 38.42 -63.74
C LEU A 44 26.33 38.26 -64.64
N VAL A 45 26.48 37.48 -65.72
CA VAL A 45 25.37 37.11 -66.60
C VAL A 45 25.18 35.60 -66.49
N ALA A 46 24.05 35.18 -65.97
CA ALA A 46 23.72 33.76 -65.78
C ALA A 46 22.43 33.42 -66.53
N ALA A 47 22.46 32.41 -67.41
CA ALA A 47 21.31 31.95 -68.19
C ALA A 47 20.55 33.07 -68.94
N GLY A 48 21.27 34.11 -69.41
CA GLY A 48 20.69 35.27 -70.09
C GLY A 48 20.20 36.40 -69.18
N TRP A 49 20.27 36.24 -67.85
CA TRP A 49 19.87 37.25 -66.88
C TRP A 49 21.07 38.06 -66.41
N GLN A 50 20.94 39.39 -66.42
CA GLN A 50 21.94 40.33 -65.91
C GLN A 50 21.78 40.49 -64.39
N ILE A 51 22.77 40.02 -63.63
CA ILE A 51 22.74 40.05 -62.17
C ILE A 51 23.64 41.17 -61.66
N TYR A 52 23.05 42.10 -60.90
CA TYR A 52 23.75 43.25 -60.31
C TYR A 52 24.14 43.02 -58.84
N LYS A 53 25.04 43.85 -58.31
CA LYS A 53 25.46 43.77 -56.89
C LYS A 53 24.34 44.29 -55.97
N PRO A 54 24.12 43.71 -54.78
CA PRO A 54 23.01 44.08 -53.89
C PRO A 54 22.91 45.58 -53.53
N TRP A 55 24.01 46.31 -53.46
CA TRP A 55 23.99 47.73 -53.09
C TRP A 55 23.70 48.69 -54.26
N LYS A 56 23.64 48.18 -55.50
CA LYS A 56 23.41 49.02 -56.69
C LYS A 56 22.05 49.72 -56.66
N LEU A 57 21.06 49.14 -55.97
CA LEU A 57 19.77 49.79 -55.75
C LEU A 57 19.93 51.20 -55.18
N PHE A 58 20.81 51.41 -54.18
CA PHE A 58 20.98 52.71 -53.55
C PHE A 58 21.71 53.73 -54.44
N GLU A 59 22.70 53.27 -55.22
CA GLU A 59 23.38 54.12 -56.20
C GLU A 59 22.41 54.57 -57.29
N TRP A 60 21.60 53.65 -57.83
CA TRP A 60 20.60 53.97 -58.84
C TRP A 60 19.50 54.86 -58.29
N TRP A 61 19.06 54.60 -57.06
CA TRP A 61 18.08 55.45 -56.40
C TRP A 61 18.61 56.88 -56.27
N PHE A 62 19.84 57.08 -55.78
CA PHE A 62 20.42 58.44 -55.67
C PHE A 62 20.53 59.18 -57.01
N HIS A 63 20.87 58.49 -58.11
CA HIS A 63 21.13 59.14 -59.40
C HIS A 63 19.90 59.24 -60.31
N PHE A 64 18.94 58.31 -60.19
CA PHE A 64 17.87 58.13 -61.17
C PHE A 64 16.45 58.24 -60.59
N ASP A 65 16.29 58.52 -59.29
CA ASP A 65 14.96 58.66 -58.62
C ASP A 65 14.01 59.56 -59.40
N ALA A 66 14.50 60.74 -59.81
CA ALA A 66 13.71 61.76 -60.50
C ALA A 66 13.11 61.29 -61.84
N TYR A 67 13.63 60.21 -62.43
CA TYR A 67 13.18 59.68 -63.73
C TYR A 67 12.19 58.52 -63.60
N ALA A 68 12.23 57.75 -62.51
CA ALA A 68 11.38 56.58 -62.30
C ALA A 68 10.98 56.39 -60.82
N PRO A 69 10.34 57.39 -60.20
CA PRO A 69 10.09 57.40 -58.75
C PRO A 69 9.26 56.20 -58.29
N GLU A 70 8.22 55.81 -59.04
CA GLU A 70 7.38 54.67 -58.67
C GLU A 70 8.13 53.33 -58.65
N VAL A 71 9.17 53.18 -59.47
CA VAL A 71 9.99 51.95 -59.52
C VAL A 71 10.91 51.91 -58.31
N PHE A 72 11.54 53.03 -57.96
CA PHE A 72 12.41 53.10 -56.79
C PHE A 72 11.64 53.02 -55.48
N ASP A 73 10.44 53.60 -55.38
CA ASP A 73 9.56 53.45 -54.22
C ASP A 73 9.16 51.98 -53.97
N LYS A 74 8.79 51.25 -55.03
CA LYS A 74 8.44 49.83 -54.92
C LYS A 74 9.66 48.95 -54.60
N ALA A 75 10.81 49.23 -55.20
CA ALA A 75 12.05 48.52 -54.90
C ALA A 75 12.52 48.81 -53.45
N GLY A 76 12.35 50.05 -53.00
CA GLY A 76 12.57 50.49 -51.63
C GLY A 76 11.64 49.83 -50.63
N ALA A 77 10.35 49.73 -50.95
CA ALA A 77 9.39 48.99 -50.14
C ALA A 77 9.74 47.51 -50.03
N LEU A 78 10.21 46.88 -51.12
CA LEU A 78 10.65 45.48 -51.12
C LEU A 78 11.92 45.28 -50.26
N ALA A 79 12.89 46.20 -50.37
CA ALA A 79 14.07 46.22 -49.50
C ALA A 79 13.69 46.45 -48.02
N GLY A 80 12.79 47.39 -47.74
CA GLY A 80 12.29 47.68 -46.40
C GLY A 80 11.52 46.51 -45.77
N ALA A 81 10.70 45.81 -46.56
CA ALA A 81 9.99 44.60 -46.13
C ALA A 81 10.97 43.49 -45.70
N SER A 82 12.12 43.36 -46.36
CA SER A 82 13.17 42.42 -45.95
C SER A 82 13.80 42.77 -44.59
N GLY A 83 13.94 44.06 -44.29
CA GLY A 83 14.36 44.55 -42.98
C GLY A 83 13.37 44.17 -41.88
N LEU A 84 12.07 44.36 -42.13
CA LEU A 84 11.00 43.96 -41.21
C LEU A 84 10.97 42.43 -41.00
N LEU A 85 11.15 41.64 -42.06
CA LEU A 85 11.27 40.19 -41.98
C LEU A 85 12.51 39.75 -41.16
N GLY A 86 13.65 40.44 -41.33
CA GLY A 86 14.85 40.23 -40.52
C GLY A 86 14.58 40.49 -39.03
N CYS A 87 13.88 41.58 -38.70
CA CYS A 87 13.46 41.88 -37.33
C CYS A 87 12.52 40.80 -36.76
N ALA A 88 11.53 40.35 -37.53
CA ALA A 88 10.62 39.29 -37.13
C ALA A 88 11.37 37.97 -36.86
N ALA A 89 12.30 37.59 -37.72
CA ALA A 89 13.16 36.42 -37.52
C ALA A 89 14.04 36.55 -36.28
N ALA A 90 14.55 37.75 -35.99
CA ALA A 90 15.32 38.01 -34.78
C ALA A 90 14.49 37.85 -33.50
N ILE A 91 13.26 38.36 -33.50
CA ILE A 91 12.31 38.21 -32.38
C ILE A 91 11.98 36.73 -32.17
N ALA A 92 11.62 36.02 -33.24
CA ALA A 92 11.30 34.59 -33.19
C ALA A 92 12.48 33.75 -32.67
N GLY A 93 13.69 33.99 -33.16
CA GLY A 93 14.90 33.31 -32.69
C GLY A 93 15.24 33.61 -31.23
N SER A 94 14.98 34.84 -30.76
CA SER A 94 15.18 35.23 -29.36
C SER A 94 14.19 34.53 -28.43
N LEU A 95 12.91 34.46 -28.82
CA LEU A 95 11.88 33.71 -28.10
C LEU A 95 12.19 32.20 -28.05
N TRP A 96 12.69 31.63 -29.14
CA TRP A 96 13.10 30.22 -29.17
C TRP A 96 14.29 29.93 -28.25
N ARG A 97 15.29 30.82 -28.21
CA ARG A 97 16.44 30.71 -27.31
C ARG A 97 16.06 30.87 -25.85
N ALA A 98 15.14 31.79 -25.55
CA ALA A 98 14.61 31.97 -24.20
C ALA A 98 13.94 30.68 -23.69
N ARG A 99 13.29 29.91 -24.58
CA ARG A 99 12.72 28.59 -24.25
C ARG A 99 13.80 27.52 -24.01
N GLN A 100 14.90 27.50 -24.77
CA GLN A 100 15.99 26.53 -24.58
C GLN A 100 16.82 26.78 -23.30
N LEU A 101 16.92 28.03 -22.83
CA LEU A 101 17.57 28.34 -21.56
C LEU A 101 16.83 27.78 -20.33
N GLY A 102 15.59 27.32 -20.50
CA GLY A 102 14.80 26.68 -19.44
C GLY A 102 15.08 25.18 -19.25
N SER A 103 15.95 24.57 -20.05
CA SER A 103 16.22 23.12 -20.02
C SER A 103 17.62 22.78 -19.48
N VAL A 104 18.08 23.51 -18.46
CA VAL A 104 19.35 23.21 -17.79
C VAL A 104 19.12 22.12 -16.73
N THR A 105 19.90 21.04 -16.78
CA THR A 105 19.71 19.86 -15.92
C THR A 105 20.98 19.39 -15.20
N THR A 106 21.97 20.28 -15.07
CA THR A 106 23.34 19.97 -14.61
C THR A 106 23.41 19.23 -13.27
N TYR A 107 22.54 19.57 -12.31
CA TYR A 107 22.50 18.96 -10.97
C TYR A 107 21.33 18.00 -10.77
N GLY A 108 20.51 17.83 -11.79
CA GLY A 108 19.29 17.03 -11.72
C GLY A 108 18.23 17.54 -12.70
N SER A 109 17.50 16.60 -13.28
CA SER A 109 16.46 16.83 -14.30
C SER A 109 15.03 16.68 -13.74
N SER A 110 14.87 16.55 -12.42
CA SER A 110 13.55 16.37 -11.81
C SER A 110 12.67 17.58 -12.07
N ARG A 111 11.41 17.33 -12.45
CA ARG A 111 10.42 18.35 -12.78
C ARG A 111 9.02 17.78 -12.60
N TRP A 112 8.02 18.66 -12.58
CA TRP A 112 6.63 18.23 -12.63
C TRP A 112 6.28 17.66 -14.01
N ALA A 113 5.40 16.66 -14.03
CA ALA A 113 4.92 16.06 -15.27
C ALA A 113 4.11 17.06 -16.10
N ALA A 114 4.34 17.08 -17.41
CA ALA A 114 3.56 17.87 -18.33
C ALA A 114 2.23 17.17 -18.66
N THR A 115 1.20 17.94 -19.01
CA THR A 115 -0.14 17.40 -19.28
C THR A 115 -0.16 16.33 -20.38
N HIS A 116 0.67 16.46 -21.41
CA HIS A 116 0.76 15.47 -22.49
C HIS A 116 1.38 14.14 -22.02
N GLU A 117 2.33 14.17 -21.08
CA GLU A 117 2.95 12.95 -20.52
C GLU A 117 1.94 12.19 -19.66
N ILE A 118 1.14 12.92 -18.87
CA ILE A 118 0.03 12.37 -18.06
C ILE A 118 -1.03 11.72 -18.96
N GLU A 119 -1.31 12.34 -20.11
CA GLU A 119 -2.26 11.81 -21.10
C GLU A 119 -1.72 10.57 -21.81
N THR A 120 -0.45 10.57 -22.23
CA THR A 120 0.24 9.39 -22.81
C THR A 120 0.30 8.23 -21.83
N ALA A 121 0.52 8.51 -20.54
CA ALA A 121 0.46 7.52 -19.46
C ALA A 121 -0.98 7.02 -19.17
N GLY A 122 -2.00 7.55 -19.85
CA GLY A 122 -3.38 7.10 -19.75
C GLY A 122 -4.12 7.55 -18.49
N LEU A 123 -3.54 8.45 -17.69
CA LEU A 123 -4.08 8.81 -16.37
C LEU A 123 -5.39 9.61 -16.42
N PHE A 124 -5.77 10.12 -17.59
CA PHE A 124 -7.05 10.81 -17.78
C PHE A 124 -8.16 9.91 -18.34
N ARG A 125 -7.91 8.62 -18.53
CA ARG A 125 -8.94 7.68 -19.00
C ARG A 125 -10.02 7.50 -17.92
N PRO A 126 -11.30 7.28 -18.31
CA PRO A 126 -12.40 7.15 -17.35
C PRO A 126 -12.47 5.77 -16.68
N ALA A 127 -11.34 5.10 -16.45
CA ALA A 127 -11.25 3.75 -15.90
C ALA A 127 -10.25 3.67 -14.73
N GLY A 128 -10.39 2.65 -13.89
CA GLY A 128 -9.48 2.39 -12.78
C GLY A 128 -9.78 3.14 -11.48
N VAL A 129 -8.78 3.19 -10.60
CA VAL A 129 -8.88 3.78 -9.25
C VAL A 129 -8.50 5.26 -9.26
N PHE A 130 -9.03 6.06 -8.34
CA PHE A 130 -8.73 7.50 -8.30
C PHE A 130 -7.41 7.78 -7.61
N LEU A 131 -6.66 8.71 -8.20
CA LEU A 131 -5.41 9.25 -7.66
C LEU A 131 -5.51 10.72 -7.25
N GLY A 132 -6.48 11.46 -7.81
CA GLY A 132 -6.57 12.91 -7.63
C GLY A 132 -7.25 13.65 -8.77
N LYS A 133 -7.00 14.96 -8.85
CA LYS A 133 -7.47 15.83 -9.94
C LYS A 133 -6.35 16.74 -10.43
N LEU A 134 -6.21 16.90 -11.74
CA LEU A 134 -5.37 17.94 -12.34
C LEU A 134 -6.25 18.92 -13.11
N LYS A 135 -6.30 20.18 -12.65
CA LYS A 135 -7.25 21.20 -13.15
C LYS A 135 -8.69 20.66 -13.04
N ASP A 136 -9.35 20.43 -14.17
CA ASP A 136 -10.71 19.90 -14.26
C ASP A 136 -10.82 18.43 -14.66
N ARG A 137 -9.70 17.73 -14.81
CA ARG A 137 -9.66 16.31 -15.20
C ARG A 137 -9.29 15.42 -14.01
N TYR A 138 -9.97 14.29 -13.88
CA TYR A 138 -9.61 13.27 -12.88
C TYR A 138 -8.32 12.57 -13.28
N LEU A 139 -7.49 12.28 -12.28
CA LEU A 139 -6.37 11.35 -12.42
C LEU A 139 -6.84 9.98 -11.93
N ARG A 140 -6.79 8.99 -12.81
CA ARG A 140 -7.14 7.60 -12.52
C ARG A 140 -6.07 6.66 -13.03
N HIS A 141 -5.92 5.53 -12.36
CA HIS A 141 -4.98 4.49 -12.75
C HIS A 141 -5.70 3.17 -12.94
N ASP A 142 -5.60 2.64 -14.16
CA ASP A 142 -6.24 1.39 -14.58
C ASP A 142 -5.25 0.25 -14.86
N GLY A 143 -3.97 0.46 -14.53
CA GLY A 143 -2.95 -0.58 -14.65
C GLY A 143 -3.07 -1.65 -13.55
N PRO A 144 -2.47 -2.83 -13.74
CA PRO A 144 -2.54 -3.91 -12.76
C PRO A 144 -1.71 -3.61 -11.49
N GLU A 145 -0.93 -2.54 -11.51
CA GLU A 145 -0.04 -2.16 -10.42
C GLU A 145 -0.79 -1.70 -9.16
N HIS A 146 -0.10 -1.83 -8.02
CA HIS A 146 -0.65 -1.50 -6.71
C HIS A 146 -0.44 -0.03 -6.35
N VAL A 147 -1.36 0.50 -5.54
CA VAL A 147 -1.36 1.89 -5.08
C VAL A 147 -1.07 1.94 -3.59
N MET A 148 -0.12 2.80 -3.19
CA MET A 148 0.14 3.14 -1.79
C MET A 148 -0.17 4.62 -1.55
N ALA A 149 -1.01 4.95 -0.58
CA ALA A 149 -1.29 6.32 -0.19
C ALA A 149 -0.80 6.63 1.24
N PHE A 150 0.03 7.66 1.38
CA PHE A 150 0.45 8.24 2.65
C PHE A 150 -0.44 9.42 3.00
N ALA A 151 -1.40 9.18 3.89
CA ALA A 151 -2.43 10.13 4.25
C ALA A 151 -2.66 10.16 5.76
N PRO A 152 -2.14 11.18 6.47
CA PRO A 152 -2.34 11.32 7.91
C PRO A 152 -3.82 11.36 8.32
N THR A 153 -4.10 11.25 9.61
CA THR A 153 -5.47 11.38 10.12
C THR A 153 -6.08 12.74 9.74
N ARG A 154 -7.38 12.75 9.43
CA ARG A 154 -8.15 13.95 9.02
C ARG A 154 -7.61 14.68 7.77
N SER A 155 -6.79 14.03 6.95
CA SER A 155 -6.19 14.62 5.75
C SER A 155 -7.05 14.53 4.47
N GLY A 156 -8.21 13.87 4.55
CA GLY A 156 -9.16 13.73 3.45
C GLY A 156 -9.04 12.46 2.60
N LYS A 157 -8.34 11.41 3.06
CA LYS A 157 -8.20 10.14 2.28
C LYS A 157 -9.53 9.50 1.88
N GLY A 158 -10.49 9.45 2.81
CA GLY A 158 -11.83 8.90 2.54
C GLY A 158 -12.56 9.72 1.48
N ILE A 159 -12.42 11.05 1.59
CA ILE A 159 -13.09 12.04 0.75
C ILE A 159 -12.59 12.04 -0.70
N GLY A 160 -11.27 11.92 -0.89
CA GLY A 160 -10.63 12.13 -2.20
C GLY A 160 -10.15 10.87 -2.90
N LEU A 161 -9.90 9.78 -2.17
CA LEU A 161 -9.34 8.55 -2.72
C LEU A 161 -10.31 7.38 -2.60
N VAL A 162 -10.74 7.06 -1.36
CA VAL A 162 -11.52 5.84 -1.07
C VAL A 162 -12.92 5.89 -1.65
N VAL A 163 -13.75 6.86 -1.22
CA VAL A 163 -15.15 6.97 -1.66
C VAL A 163 -15.27 7.15 -3.18
N PRO A 164 -14.51 8.05 -3.84
CA PRO A 164 -14.54 8.19 -5.30
C PRO A 164 -14.22 6.89 -6.03
N THR A 165 -13.23 6.14 -5.53
CA THR A 165 -12.84 4.84 -6.09
C THR A 165 -13.95 3.81 -5.92
N LEU A 166 -14.51 3.64 -4.72
CA LEU A 166 -15.55 2.65 -4.47
C LEU A 166 -16.87 2.93 -5.21
N LEU A 167 -17.19 4.20 -5.47
CA LEU A 167 -18.37 4.62 -6.25
C LEU A 167 -18.19 4.50 -7.77
N SER A 168 -16.96 4.21 -8.25
CA SER A 168 -16.66 4.14 -9.68
C SER A 168 -16.08 2.81 -10.12
N TRP A 169 -15.40 2.08 -9.24
CA TRP A 169 -14.90 0.74 -9.50
C TRP A 169 -16.06 -0.24 -9.65
N THR A 170 -16.23 -0.85 -10.82
CA THR A 170 -17.36 -1.75 -11.10
C THR A 170 -17.05 -3.22 -10.82
N GLY A 171 -15.77 -3.57 -10.64
CA GLY A 171 -15.36 -4.93 -10.28
C GLY A 171 -15.64 -5.28 -8.81
N SER A 172 -15.24 -6.49 -8.43
CA SER A 172 -15.30 -6.94 -7.05
C SER A 172 -14.37 -6.11 -6.16
N ALA A 173 -14.71 -5.99 -4.88
CA ALA A 173 -13.92 -5.25 -3.92
C ALA A 173 -13.96 -5.92 -2.54
N VAL A 174 -12.81 -6.00 -1.88
CA VAL A 174 -12.69 -6.27 -0.44
C VAL A 174 -12.26 -4.96 0.20
N ILE A 175 -13.09 -4.44 1.11
CA ILE A 175 -12.93 -3.14 1.73
C ILE A 175 -12.70 -3.36 3.23
N HIS A 176 -11.51 -3.04 3.72
CA HIS A 176 -11.28 -2.92 5.15
C HIS A 176 -11.72 -1.53 5.62
N ASP A 177 -12.73 -1.47 6.49
CA ASP A 177 -13.39 -0.24 6.90
C ASP A 177 -13.57 -0.20 8.43
N ILE A 178 -12.56 0.32 9.13
CA ILE A 178 -12.55 0.45 10.60
C ILE A 178 -13.71 1.33 11.11
N LYS A 179 -14.23 2.26 10.31
CA LYS A 179 -15.21 3.24 10.78
C LYS A 179 -16.64 2.94 10.34
N GLY A 180 -16.82 2.04 9.37
CA GLY A 180 -18.10 1.82 8.71
C GLY A 180 -18.52 2.96 7.75
N GLU A 181 -17.70 4.00 7.60
CA GLU A 181 -18.00 5.16 6.75
C GLU A 181 -18.08 4.76 5.27
N ASN A 182 -17.21 3.83 4.84
CA ASN A 182 -17.21 3.35 3.46
C ASN A 182 -18.46 2.53 3.17
N TRP A 183 -18.89 1.68 4.11
CA TRP A 183 -20.18 0.98 3.99
C TRP A 183 -21.31 2.00 3.85
N GLN A 184 -21.42 2.98 4.75
CA GLN A 184 -22.53 3.93 4.74
C GLN A 184 -22.62 4.77 3.46
N LEU A 185 -21.48 5.18 2.90
CA LEU A 185 -21.44 6.08 1.75
C LEU A 185 -21.51 5.37 0.40
N THR A 186 -21.07 4.11 0.31
CA THR A 186 -20.81 3.47 -0.99
C THR A 186 -21.59 2.18 -1.23
N SER A 187 -22.02 1.48 -0.18
CA SER A 187 -22.74 0.21 -0.32
C SER A 187 -24.07 0.34 -1.06
N GLY A 188 -24.81 1.43 -0.83
CA GLY A 188 -26.09 1.68 -1.49
C GLY A 188 -25.98 1.71 -3.01
N TRP A 189 -24.96 2.36 -3.55
CA TRP A 189 -24.69 2.37 -4.99
C TRP A 189 -24.17 1.05 -5.50
N ARG A 190 -23.23 0.43 -4.77
CA ARG A 190 -22.65 -0.85 -5.16
C ARG A 190 -23.66 -1.99 -5.17
N SER A 191 -24.67 -1.96 -4.30
CA SER A 191 -25.76 -2.95 -4.27
C SER A 191 -26.60 -2.99 -5.57
N LYS A 192 -26.55 -1.93 -6.39
CA LYS A 192 -27.25 -1.90 -7.69
C LYS A 192 -26.65 -2.85 -8.72
N PHE A 193 -25.37 -3.21 -8.58
CA PHE A 193 -24.65 -4.01 -9.60
C PHE A 193 -23.80 -5.14 -9.02
N SER A 194 -23.52 -5.14 -7.71
CA SER A 194 -22.70 -6.14 -7.02
C SER A 194 -23.44 -6.74 -5.83
N TYR A 195 -23.10 -7.98 -5.46
CA TYR A 195 -23.48 -8.53 -4.16
C TYR A 195 -22.78 -7.71 -3.07
N CYS A 196 -23.54 -7.00 -2.24
CA CYS A 196 -22.99 -6.08 -1.24
C CYS A 196 -23.09 -6.69 0.15
N LEU A 197 -21.98 -7.28 0.62
CA LEU A 197 -21.88 -8.01 1.86
C LEU A 197 -21.18 -7.17 2.92
N LEU A 198 -21.82 -7.04 4.09
CA LEU A 198 -21.19 -6.52 5.30
C LEU A 198 -20.78 -7.70 6.18
N PHE A 199 -19.50 -7.81 6.52
CA PHE A 199 -19.00 -8.71 7.56
C PHE A 199 -18.60 -7.87 8.77
N ASN A 200 -19.35 -8.00 9.86
CA ASN A 200 -19.04 -7.40 11.14
C ASN A 200 -19.17 -8.48 12.23
N PRO A 201 -18.06 -8.96 12.82
CA PRO A 201 -18.10 -10.07 13.77
C PRO A 201 -18.82 -9.74 15.07
N THR A 202 -19.20 -8.48 15.30
CA THR A 202 -19.98 -8.05 16.47
C THR A 202 -21.44 -7.71 16.15
N ASP A 203 -21.89 -7.90 14.90
CA ASP A 203 -23.30 -7.74 14.50
C ASP A 203 -23.83 -9.07 13.92
N PRO A 204 -24.77 -9.75 14.60
CA PRO A 204 -25.32 -11.03 14.14
C PRO A 204 -26.15 -10.91 12.85
N ARG A 205 -26.53 -9.70 12.44
CA ARG A 205 -27.25 -9.44 11.18
C ARG A 205 -26.30 -9.31 9.99
N SER A 206 -24.99 -9.26 10.24
CA SER A 206 -23.98 -9.21 9.19
C SER A 206 -23.82 -10.58 8.53
N ALA A 207 -23.22 -10.59 7.33
CA ALA A 207 -22.93 -11.81 6.61
C ALA A 207 -21.98 -12.69 7.43
N ARG A 208 -22.22 -14.00 7.41
CA ARG A 208 -21.39 -14.96 8.15
C ARG A 208 -20.27 -15.51 7.28
N TYR A 209 -19.14 -15.78 7.91
CA TYR A 209 -18.00 -16.43 7.27
C TYR A 209 -17.32 -17.37 8.26
N ASN A 210 -17.28 -18.66 7.93
CA ASN A 210 -16.61 -19.69 8.70
C ASN A 210 -15.27 -20.08 8.03
N PRO A 211 -14.12 -19.68 8.61
CA PRO A 211 -12.79 -20.00 8.07
C PRO A 211 -12.52 -21.50 7.87
N LEU A 212 -13.17 -22.37 8.66
CA LEU A 212 -12.95 -23.82 8.58
C LEU A 212 -13.61 -24.44 7.35
N LEU A 213 -14.68 -23.83 6.83
CA LEU A 213 -15.36 -24.35 5.63
C LEU A 213 -14.55 -24.10 4.35
N GLU A 214 -13.53 -23.23 4.37
CA GLU A 214 -12.60 -23.03 3.25
C GLU A 214 -11.45 -24.05 3.19
N VAL A 215 -11.29 -24.87 4.22
CA VAL A 215 -10.31 -25.97 4.22
C VAL A 215 -10.70 -26.99 3.15
N ARG A 216 -9.79 -27.28 2.22
CA ARG A 216 -10.01 -28.31 1.20
C ARG A 216 -9.71 -29.68 1.77
N LYS A 217 -10.69 -30.58 1.73
CA LYS A 217 -10.48 -31.99 2.07
C LYS A 217 -9.51 -32.66 1.08
N GLY A 218 -8.62 -33.51 1.58
CA GLY A 218 -7.64 -34.25 0.78
C GLY A 218 -6.21 -33.73 0.95
N PRO A 219 -5.39 -33.65 -0.12
CA PRO A 219 -3.95 -33.39 0.01
C PRO A 219 -3.62 -32.00 0.58
N ASP A 220 -4.53 -31.04 0.46
CA ASP A 220 -4.34 -29.66 0.92
C ASP A 220 -4.81 -29.44 2.38
N GLU A 221 -5.53 -30.38 3.00
CA GLU A 221 -6.26 -30.13 4.26
C GLU A 221 -5.35 -29.76 5.42
N VAL A 222 -4.23 -30.46 5.57
CA VAL A 222 -3.23 -30.19 6.60
C VAL A 222 -2.60 -28.81 6.40
N ARG A 223 -2.26 -28.45 5.15
CA ARG A 223 -1.67 -27.15 4.82
C ARG A 223 -2.67 -26.03 5.12
N ASP A 224 -3.92 -26.18 4.70
CA ASP A 224 -4.98 -25.19 4.91
C ASP A 224 -5.24 -24.99 6.42
N VAL A 225 -5.25 -26.06 7.22
CA VAL A 225 -5.42 -25.98 8.68
C VAL A 225 -4.20 -25.38 9.38
N GLN A 226 -2.98 -25.73 8.98
CA GLN A 226 -1.75 -25.12 9.50
C GLN A 226 -1.77 -23.61 9.29
N ASN A 227 -2.18 -23.14 8.12
CA ASN A 227 -2.29 -21.71 7.84
C ASN A 227 -3.27 -21.00 8.77
N ILE A 228 -4.39 -21.64 9.12
CA ILE A 228 -5.36 -21.11 10.10
C ILE A 228 -4.70 -21.07 11.48
N ALA A 229 -4.08 -22.17 11.91
CA ALA A 229 -3.41 -22.27 13.21
C ALA A 229 -2.26 -21.27 13.36
N ASP A 230 -1.49 -21.00 12.30
CA ASP A 230 -0.41 -20.02 12.29
C ASP A 230 -0.92 -18.62 12.65
N ILE A 231 -2.06 -18.21 12.09
CA ILE A 231 -2.68 -16.90 12.35
C ILE A 231 -3.31 -16.84 13.74
N LEU A 232 -3.90 -17.94 14.20
CA LEU A 232 -4.48 -18.02 15.54
C LEU A 232 -3.41 -17.89 16.64
N VAL A 233 -2.24 -18.50 16.43
CA VAL A 233 -1.12 -18.49 17.37
C VAL A 233 -0.30 -17.20 17.27
N ASP A 234 -0.26 -16.56 16.10
CA ASP A 234 0.35 -15.24 15.89
C ASP A 234 -0.68 -14.17 15.43
N PRO A 235 -1.56 -13.72 16.35
CA PRO A 235 -2.62 -12.77 16.02
C PRO A 235 -2.10 -11.39 15.57
N GLU A 236 -0.82 -11.05 15.81
CA GLU A 236 -0.24 -9.77 15.40
C GLU A 236 0.74 -9.87 14.23
N GLY A 237 1.23 -11.07 13.91
CA GLY A 237 2.28 -11.28 12.90
C GLY A 237 3.64 -10.81 13.39
N ALA A 238 3.83 -10.76 14.71
CA ALA A 238 4.97 -10.13 15.36
C ALA A 238 5.95 -11.15 15.98
N LEU A 239 5.62 -12.44 15.94
CA LEU A 239 6.46 -13.48 16.53
C LEU A 239 7.61 -13.83 15.59
N ASP A 240 8.81 -13.30 15.87
CA ASP A 240 10.04 -13.71 15.17
C ASP A 240 10.37 -15.18 15.40
N ARG A 241 10.10 -15.69 16.62
CA ARG A 241 10.25 -17.10 17.00
C ARG A 241 9.20 -17.51 18.01
N ARG A 242 8.51 -18.62 17.72
CA ARG A 242 7.56 -19.24 18.65
C ARG A 242 8.27 -19.88 19.84
N ASN A 243 7.76 -19.64 21.04
CA ASN A 243 8.20 -20.36 22.23
C ASN A 243 7.70 -21.83 22.20
N HIS A 244 8.17 -22.66 23.14
CA HIS A 244 7.82 -24.08 23.21
C HIS A 244 6.29 -24.31 23.38
N TRP A 245 5.64 -23.47 24.19
CA TRP A 245 4.20 -23.54 24.45
C TRP A 245 3.39 -23.21 23.21
N GLU A 246 3.77 -22.18 22.47
CA GLU A 246 3.17 -21.76 21.20
C GLU A 246 3.35 -22.83 20.12
N LYS A 247 4.53 -23.44 20.02
CA LYS A 247 4.78 -24.55 19.07
C LYS A 247 3.89 -25.76 19.36
N THR A 248 3.80 -26.17 20.63
CA THR A 248 2.99 -27.32 21.01
C THR A 248 1.49 -27.01 20.89
N SER A 249 1.07 -25.80 21.25
CA SER A 249 -0.33 -25.34 21.11
C SER A 249 -0.73 -25.24 19.65
N HIS A 250 0.17 -24.79 18.79
CA HIS A 250 -0.01 -24.83 17.34
C HIS A 250 -0.28 -26.25 16.84
N SER A 251 0.58 -27.23 17.20
CA SER A 251 0.37 -28.65 16.83
C SER A 251 -0.97 -29.18 17.35
N LEU A 252 -1.34 -28.86 18.59
CA LEU A 252 -2.62 -29.23 19.18
C LEU A 252 -3.79 -28.64 18.40
N LEU A 253 -3.75 -27.34 18.07
CA LEU A 253 -4.81 -26.67 17.30
C LEU A 253 -4.96 -27.28 15.91
N VAL A 254 -3.86 -27.60 15.21
CA VAL A 254 -3.92 -28.29 13.91
C VAL A 254 -4.63 -29.65 14.04
N GLY A 255 -4.24 -30.46 15.03
CA GLY A 255 -4.88 -31.75 15.28
C GLY A 255 -6.35 -31.62 15.69
N ALA A 256 -6.68 -30.64 16.53
CA ALA A 256 -8.05 -30.42 17.02
C ALA A 256 -8.98 -29.90 15.92
N ILE A 257 -8.52 -28.95 15.08
CA ILE A 257 -9.29 -28.45 13.95
C ILE A 257 -9.58 -29.58 12.95
N LEU A 258 -8.55 -30.37 12.57
CA LEU A 258 -8.76 -31.54 11.71
C LEU A 258 -9.73 -32.55 12.34
N HIS A 259 -9.59 -32.81 13.64
CA HIS A 259 -10.52 -33.69 14.34
C HIS A 259 -11.96 -33.18 14.25
N VAL A 260 -12.21 -31.91 14.55
CA VAL A 260 -13.55 -31.29 14.47
C VAL A 260 -14.11 -31.35 13.05
N LEU A 261 -13.28 -31.03 12.04
CA LEU A 261 -13.66 -31.11 10.63
C LEU A 261 -14.19 -32.50 10.23
N TYR A 262 -13.61 -33.57 10.77
CA TYR A 262 -14.04 -34.94 10.47
C TYR A 262 -15.12 -35.49 11.42
N ALA A 263 -15.07 -35.16 12.72
CA ALA A 263 -15.74 -35.94 13.78
C ALA A 263 -16.93 -35.25 14.45
N GLU A 264 -17.04 -33.92 14.34
CA GLU A 264 -18.08 -33.14 15.04
C GLU A 264 -19.13 -32.61 14.05
N GLU A 265 -20.39 -32.45 14.43
CA GLU A 265 -21.41 -31.90 13.50
C GLU A 265 -21.12 -30.44 13.14
N GLU A 266 -20.81 -29.63 14.15
CA GLU A 266 -20.49 -28.21 14.01
C GLU A 266 -19.02 -28.02 13.61
N LYS A 267 -18.79 -27.55 12.39
CA LYS A 267 -17.44 -27.36 11.84
C LYS A 267 -16.91 -25.95 12.12
N THR A 268 -16.88 -25.52 13.38
CA THR A 268 -16.58 -24.11 13.75
C THR A 268 -15.39 -23.99 14.72
N LEU A 269 -14.74 -22.83 14.75
CA LEU A 269 -13.69 -22.55 15.75
C LEU A 269 -14.25 -22.49 17.18
N ALA A 270 -15.50 -22.07 17.34
CA ALA A 270 -16.22 -22.17 18.61
C ALA A 270 -16.31 -23.63 19.08
N ARG A 271 -16.63 -24.57 18.17
CA ARG A 271 -16.69 -26.00 18.48
C ARG A 271 -15.33 -26.58 18.84
N VAL A 272 -14.24 -26.11 18.21
CA VAL A 272 -12.87 -26.49 18.61
C VAL A 272 -12.61 -26.10 20.05
N ALA A 273 -13.00 -24.89 20.46
CA ALA A 273 -12.83 -24.42 21.83
C ALA A 273 -13.64 -25.28 22.83
N THR A 274 -14.91 -25.55 22.54
CA THR A 274 -15.76 -26.36 23.44
C THR A 274 -15.34 -27.84 23.45
N PHE A 275 -14.79 -28.36 22.36
CA PHE A 275 -14.25 -29.73 22.31
C PHE A 275 -13.01 -29.90 23.20
N LEU A 276 -12.10 -28.93 23.19
CA LEU A 276 -10.88 -28.96 24.00
C LEU A 276 -11.13 -28.67 25.49
N SER A 277 -12.20 -27.94 25.81
CA SER A 277 -12.55 -27.51 27.18
C SER A 277 -13.88 -28.09 27.68
N ASP A 278 -14.24 -29.29 27.22
CA ASP A 278 -15.46 -29.99 27.61
C ASP A 278 -15.48 -30.29 29.13
N PRO A 279 -16.40 -29.72 29.92
CA PRO A 279 -16.43 -29.94 31.37
C PRO A 279 -16.82 -31.37 31.74
N GLN A 280 -17.43 -32.13 30.84
CA GLN A 280 -17.83 -33.52 31.07
C GLN A 280 -16.72 -34.52 30.72
N ARG A 281 -15.58 -34.05 30.18
CA ARG A 281 -14.53 -34.93 29.67
C ARG A 281 -13.15 -34.35 29.94
N SER A 282 -12.32 -35.12 30.66
CA SER A 282 -10.95 -34.72 30.92
C SER A 282 -10.17 -34.48 29.63
N PHE A 283 -9.21 -33.55 29.66
CA PHE A 283 -8.40 -33.24 28.49
C PHE A 283 -7.65 -34.47 27.94
N ALA A 284 -7.16 -35.33 28.84
CA ALA A 284 -6.55 -36.61 28.45
C ALA A 284 -7.52 -37.53 27.69
N ALA A 285 -8.78 -37.62 28.14
CA ALA A 285 -9.82 -38.37 27.45
C ALA A 285 -10.17 -37.77 26.08
N THR A 286 -10.17 -36.43 25.96
CA THR A 286 -10.34 -35.73 24.68
C THR A 286 -9.22 -36.09 23.69
N LEU A 287 -7.96 -36.06 24.12
CA LEU A 287 -6.83 -36.48 23.27
C LEU A 287 -6.91 -37.97 22.89
N ARG A 288 -7.32 -38.85 23.80
CA ARG A 288 -7.57 -40.26 23.48
C ARG A 288 -8.70 -40.42 22.46
N ARG A 289 -9.78 -39.63 22.55
CA ARG A 289 -10.85 -39.61 21.54
C ARG A 289 -10.33 -39.19 20.18
N MET A 290 -9.42 -38.23 20.13
CA MET A 290 -8.72 -37.86 18.89
C MET A 290 -7.95 -39.05 18.30
N MET A 291 -7.34 -39.88 19.13
CA MET A 291 -6.60 -41.08 18.69
C MET A 291 -7.46 -42.31 18.39
N THR A 292 -8.74 -42.31 18.75
CA THR A 292 -9.63 -43.47 18.53
C THR A 292 -10.75 -43.21 17.51
N THR A 293 -10.76 -42.02 16.89
CA THR A 293 -11.74 -41.68 15.85
C THR A 293 -11.30 -42.16 14.48
N ASN A 294 -12.22 -42.75 13.72
CA ASN A 294 -11.96 -43.20 12.35
C ASN A 294 -12.12 -42.04 11.35
N HIS A 295 -11.08 -41.22 11.18
CA HIS A 295 -11.12 -40.06 10.29
C HIS A 295 -11.11 -40.44 8.80
N LEU A 296 -10.13 -41.26 8.40
CA LEU A 296 -9.79 -41.53 7.00
C LEU A 296 -10.21 -42.92 6.53
N GLY A 297 -10.31 -43.88 7.46
CA GLY A 297 -10.53 -45.28 7.14
C GLY A 297 -11.96 -45.60 6.70
N ALA A 298 -12.10 -46.67 5.93
CA ALA A 298 -13.39 -47.28 5.66
C ALA A 298 -13.91 -47.99 6.93
N ALA A 299 -15.19 -48.40 6.91
CA ALA A 299 -15.81 -49.03 8.08
C ALA A 299 -15.15 -50.37 8.46
N ASP A 300 -14.57 -51.09 7.49
CA ASP A 300 -13.84 -52.34 7.68
C ASP A 300 -12.40 -52.11 8.16
N LYS A 301 -11.73 -51.07 7.67
CA LYS A 301 -10.35 -50.71 8.00
C LYS A 301 -10.26 -49.29 8.57
N PRO A 302 -10.54 -49.11 9.88
CA PRO A 302 -10.54 -47.79 10.49
C PRO A 302 -9.12 -47.23 10.53
N GLN A 303 -9.00 -45.92 10.32
CA GLN A 303 -7.73 -45.22 10.28
C GLN A 303 -7.87 -43.83 10.88
N VAL A 304 -7.06 -43.56 11.90
CA VAL A 304 -6.90 -42.23 12.49
C VAL A 304 -6.13 -41.36 11.51
N HIS A 305 -6.51 -40.09 11.39
CA HIS A 305 -5.73 -39.13 10.63
C HIS A 305 -4.31 -38.99 11.24
N PRO A 306 -3.20 -39.22 10.49
CA PRO A 306 -1.85 -39.27 11.05
C PRO A 306 -1.44 -38.01 11.83
N VAL A 307 -1.77 -36.82 11.32
CA VAL A 307 -1.50 -35.54 12.00
C VAL A 307 -2.29 -35.40 13.31
N VAL A 308 -3.57 -35.82 13.33
CA VAL A 308 -4.40 -35.83 14.54
C VAL A 308 -3.80 -36.76 15.59
N ALA A 309 -3.40 -37.97 15.17
CA ALA A 309 -2.75 -38.94 16.06
C ALA A 309 -1.42 -38.41 16.61
N SER A 310 -0.60 -37.78 15.77
CA SER A 310 0.69 -37.21 16.16
C SER A 310 0.52 -36.09 17.18
N ALA A 311 -0.35 -35.12 16.90
CA ALA A 311 -0.62 -33.99 17.79
C ALA A 311 -1.16 -34.46 19.15
N ALA A 312 -2.12 -35.40 19.16
CA ALA A 312 -2.67 -35.93 20.39
C ALA A 312 -1.63 -36.70 21.21
N ARG A 313 -0.80 -37.52 20.56
CA ARG A 313 0.26 -38.30 21.22
C ARG A 313 1.37 -37.42 21.78
N GLU A 314 1.78 -36.40 21.04
CA GLU A 314 2.77 -35.41 21.49
C GLU A 314 2.35 -34.78 22.82
N VAL A 315 1.08 -34.39 22.93
CA VAL A 315 0.54 -33.82 24.18
C VAL A 315 0.39 -34.91 25.24
N LEU A 316 -0.14 -36.10 24.93
CA LEU A 316 -0.31 -37.19 25.90
C LEU A 316 1.01 -37.69 26.53
N ASN A 317 2.12 -37.60 25.80
CA ASN A 317 3.44 -38.00 26.29
C ASN A 317 4.06 -36.99 27.29
N LYS A 318 3.40 -35.85 27.53
CA LYS A 318 3.87 -34.81 28.46
C LYS A 318 3.31 -35.02 29.86
N SER A 319 4.02 -34.46 30.85
CA SER A 319 3.53 -34.40 32.23
C SER A 319 2.16 -33.70 32.31
N GLU A 320 1.37 -33.96 33.35
CA GLU A 320 0.05 -33.35 33.51
C GLU A 320 0.11 -31.80 33.59
N ASN A 321 1.12 -31.27 34.29
CA ASN A 321 1.35 -29.83 34.37
C ASN A 321 1.69 -29.22 33.01
N GLU A 322 2.57 -29.88 32.23
CA GLU A 322 2.92 -29.40 30.89
C GLU A 322 1.73 -29.53 29.93
N ARG A 323 0.94 -30.61 30.00
CA ARG A 323 -0.31 -30.76 29.23
C ARG A 323 -1.29 -29.63 29.52
N SER A 324 -1.47 -29.30 30.79
CA SER A 324 -2.36 -28.22 31.22
C SER A 324 -1.87 -26.86 30.73
N GLY A 325 -0.55 -26.61 30.71
CA GLY A 325 0.05 -25.40 30.14
C GLY A 325 -0.15 -25.26 28.62
N VAL A 326 -0.09 -26.37 27.89
CA VAL A 326 -0.40 -26.39 26.45
C VAL A 326 -1.89 -26.09 26.20
N LEU A 327 -2.80 -26.70 26.97
CA LEU A 327 -4.23 -26.44 26.82
C LEU A 327 -4.57 -24.98 27.13
N SER A 328 -4.06 -24.42 28.23
CA SER A 328 -4.35 -23.03 28.61
C SER A 328 -3.86 -22.04 27.54
N THR A 329 -2.69 -22.30 26.96
CA THR A 329 -2.15 -21.52 25.84
C THR A 329 -3.00 -21.67 24.58
N ALA A 330 -3.42 -22.88 24.20
CA ALA A 330 -4.31 -23.06 23.06
C ALA A 330 -5.68 -22.38 23.25
N MET A 331 -6.22 -22.40 24.47
CA MET A 331 -7.50 -21.77 24.80
C MET A 331 -7.43 -20.24 24.77
N SER A 332 -6.27 -19.63 25.05
CA SER A 332 -6.11 -18.17 24.95
C SER A 332 -6.28 -17.68 23.51
N PHE A 333 -5.77 -18.44 22.53
CA PHE A 333 -5.93 -18.14 21.10
C PHE A 333 -7.38 -18.32 20.59
N LEU A 334 -8.15 -19.19 21.23
CA LEU A 334 -9.55 -19.44 20.90
C LEU A 334 -10.54 -18.54 21.66
N GLY A 335 -10.05 -17.67 22.56
CA GLY A 335 -10.88 -16.85 23.45
C GLY A 335 -11.93 -16.01 22.70
N LEU A 336 -11.56 -15.44 21.55
CA LEU A 336 -12.47 -14.64 20.71
C LEU A 336 -13.70 -15.43 20.25
N TYR A 337 -13.53 -16.71 19.89
CA TYR A 337 -14.60 -17.54 19.30
C TYR A 337 -15.57 -18.11 20.33
N ARG A 338 -15.31 -17.87 21.63
CA ARG A 338 -16.22 -18.22 22.72
C ARG A 338 -17.30 -17.15 22.92
N ASP A 339 -17.10 -15.96 22.37
CA ASP A 339 -18.14 -14.92 22.35
C ASP A 339 -19.32 -15.40 21.48
N PRO A 340 -20.57 -15.43 22.00
CA PRO A 340 -21.72 -15.94 21.26
C PRO A 340 -21.99 -15.19 19.94
N THR A 341 -21.70 -13.89 19.91
CA THR A 341 -21.90 -13.05 18.71
C THR A 341 -20.89 -13.41 17.63
N VAL A 342 -19.62 -13.54 18.01
CA VAL A 342 -18.55 -13.96 17.08
C VAL A 342 -18.75 -15.41 16.63
N ALA A 343 -19.16 -16.30 17.54
CA ALA A 343 -19.49 -17.68 17.21
C ALA A 343 -20.63 -17.75 16.20
N ALA A 344 -21.68 -16.93 16.35
CA ALA A 344 -22.76 -16.82 15.37
C ALA A 344 -22.25 -16.29 14.01
N ALA A 345 -21.44 -15.24 14.02
CA ALA A 345 -20.84 -14.65 12.81
C ALA A 345 -19.90 -15.63 12.05
N THR A 346 -19.32 -16.60 12.75
CA THR A 346 -18.39 -17.60 12.20
C THR A 346 -18.97 -19.02 12.13
N SER A 347 -20.29 -19.16 12.32
CA SER A 347 -20.97 -20.46 12.35
C SER A 347 -21.15 -21.09 10.96
N ALA A 348 -21.32 -20.25 9.93
CA ALA A 348 -21.63 -20.66 8.57
C ALA A 348 -20.99 -19.70 7.55
N CYS A 349 -21.11 -20.01 6.26
CA CYS A 349 -20.70 -19.14 5.17
C CYS A 349 -21.92 -18.67 4.36
N ASP A 350 -22.16 -17.36 4.33
CA ASP A 350 -23.12 -16.77 3.38
C ASP A 350 -22.48 -16.50 2.00
N TRP A 351 -21.14 -16.53 1.92
CA TRP A 351 -20.33 -16.37 0.72
C TRP A 351 -19.03 -17.19 0.85
N ARG A 352 -18.35 -17.45 -0.27
CA ARG A 352 -17.06 -18.16 -0.32
C ARG A 352 -15.99 -17.32 -1.00
N ILE A 353 -14.71 -17.57 -0.71
CA ILE A 353 -13.61 -16.77 -1.27
C ILE A 353 -13.64 -16.76 -2.81
N ALA A 354 -13.97 -17.89 -3.43
CA ALA A 354 -14.06 -18.01 -4.89
C ALA A 354 -15.15 -17.12 -5.50
N ASP A 355 -16.19 -16.75 -4.74
CA ASP A 355 -17.25 -15.85 -5.24
C ASP A 355 -16.73 -14.44 -5.52
N LEU A 356 -15.63 -14.02 -4.90
CA LEU A 356 -15.01 -12.72 -5.18
C LEU A 356 -14.60 -12.56 -6.65
N LEU A 357 -14.27 -13.65 -7.35
CA LEU A 357 -13.79 -13.62 -8.73
C LEU A 357 -14.71 -14.35 -9.71
N ASP A 358 -15.44 -15.37 -9.24
CA ASP A 358 -16.17 -16.30 -10.10
C ASP A 358 -17.70 -16.16 -10.01
N ALA A 359 -18.24 -15.31 -9.12
CA ALA A 359 -19.69 -15.14 -9.03
C ALA A 359 -20.28 -14.52 -10.32
N GLU A 360 -21.59 -14.64 -10.50
CA GLU A 360 -22.30 -14.08 -11.65
C GLU A 360 -22.22 -12.54 -11.68
N ARG A 361 -22.40 -11.90 -10.52
CA ARG A 361 -22.23 -10.45 -10.33
C ARG A 361 -20.94 -10.20 -9.54
N PRO A 362 -20.27 -9.05 -9.71
CA PRO A 362 -19.15 -8.69 -8.85
C PRO A 362 -19.59 -8.69 -7.38
N MET A 363 -18.64 -8.84 -6.47
CA MET A 363 -18.88 -8.92 -5.03
C MET A 363 -18.15 -7.81 -4.29
N SER A 364 -18.85 -7.12 -3.40
CA SER A 364 -18.33 -6.07 -2.53
C SER A 364 -18.40 -6.53 -1.08
N LEU A 365 -17.27 -6.95 -0.52
CA LEU A 365 -17.16 -7.40 0.87
C LEU A 365 -16.59 -6.27 1.72
N TYR A 366 -17.41 -5.74 2.63
CA TYR A 366 -17.00 -4.75 3.61
C TYR A 366 -16.68 -5.43 4.93
N LEU A 367 -15.41 -5.39 5.32
CA LEU A 367 -14.92 -5.85 6.62
C LEU A 367 -14.99 -4.66 7.58
N VAL A 368 -16.10 -4.56 8.31
CA VAL A 368 -16.33 -3.47 9.26
C VAL A 368 -16.10 -3.98 10.66
N VAL A 369 -15.23 -3.27 11.38
CA VAL A 369 -14.93 -3.56 12.79
C VAL A 369 -15.11 -2.30 13.59
N PRO A 370 -16.05 -2.26 14.56
CA PRO A 370 -16.21 -1.10 15.42
C PRO A 370 -14.89 -0.72 16.12
N PRO A 371 -14.57 0.58 16.25
CA PRO A 371 -13.33 1.01 16.91
C PRO A 371 -13.16 0.48 18.34
N SER A 372 -14.24 0.23 19.07
CA SER A 372 -14.24 -0.37 20.41
C SER A 372 -13.72 -1.81 20.45
N ASP A 373 -13.87 -2.55 19.35
CA ASP A 373 -13.58 -3.98 19.27
C ASP A 373 -12.39 -4.29 18.34
N ILE A 374 -11.74 -3.26 17.77
CA ILE A 374 -10.68 -3.43 16.77
C ILE A 374 -9.56 -4.35 17.24
N SER A 375 -9.04 -4.15 18.45
CA SER A 375 -7.97 -4.98 18.99
C SER A 375 -8.43 -6.43 19.23
N ARG A 376 -9.68 -6.62 19.65
CA ARG A 376 -10.24 -7.93 19.99
C ARG A 376 -10.52 -8.77 18.74
N THR A 377 -11.07 -8.17 17.68
CA THR A 377 -11.49 -8.89 16.46
C THR A 377 -10.45 -8.85 15.34
N LYS A 378 -9.36 -8.11 15.51
CA LYS A 378 -8.21 -8.08 14.58
C LYS A 378 -7.73 -9.48 14.14
N PRO A 379 -7.60 -10.50 15.02
CA PRO A 379 -7.17 -11.83 14.60
C PRO A 379 -8.09 -12.46 13.55
N LEU A 380 -9.41 -12.28 13.69
CA LEU A 380 -10.40 -12.79 12.75
C LEU A 380 -10.33 -12.06 11.40
N VAL A 381 -10.20 -10.73 11.41
CA VAL A 381 -10.04 -9.96 10.16
C VAL A 381 -8.76 -10.35 9.43
N ARG A 382 -7.66 -10.52 10.16
CA ARG A 382 -6.39 -11.02 9.62
C ARG A 382 -6.55 -12.41 9.01
N LEU A 383 -7.26 -13.31 9.69
CA LEU A 383 -7.55 -14.65 9.21
C LEU A 383 -8.31 -14.63 7.88
N VAL A 384 -9.38 -13.83 7.79
CA VAL A 384 -10.16 -13.65 6.55
C VAL A 384 -9.30 -13.10 5.42
N LEU A 385 -8.56 -11.99 5.66
CA LEU A 385 -7.73 -11.37 4.63
C LEU A 385 -6.58 -12.28 4.16
N ASN A 386 -5.95 -13.02 5.08
CA ASN A 386 -4.87 -13.94 4.71
C ASN A 386 -5.41 -15.14 3.92
N GLN A 387 -6.57 -15.69 4.29
CA GLN A 387 -7.22 -16.74 3.51
C GLN A 387 -7.59 -16.23 2.11
N ILE A 388 -8.18 -15.04 1.98
CA ILE A 388 -8.49 -14.42 0.69
C ILE A 388 -7.21 -14.27 -0.15
N GLY A 389 -6.19 -13.62 0.40
CA GLY A 389 -4.93 -13.36 -0.29
C GLY A 389 -4.31 -14.64 -0.84
N ARG A 390 -4.07 -15.63 0.03
CA ARG A 390 -3.44 -16.90 -0.36
C ARG A 390 -4.29 -17.69 -1.34
N ARG A 391 -5.59 -17.82 -1.08
CA ARG A 391 -6.48 -18.64 -1.92
C ARG A 391 -6.63 -18.08 -3.34
N LEU A 392 -6.69 -16.75 -3.47
CA LEU A 392 -6.84 -16.12 -4.78
C LEU A 392 -5.53 -16.08 -5.58
N THR A 393 -4.39 -16.28 -4.92
CA THR A 393 -3.05 -16.30 -5.54
C THR A 393 -2.44 -17.70 -5.69
N GLU A 394 -3.19 -18.77 -5.45
CA GLU A 394 -2.70 -20.16 -5.57
C GLU A 394 -2.73 -20.71 -7.02
N ARG A 395 -3.50 -20.10 -7.92
CA ARG A 395 -3.67 -20.56 -9.32
C ARG A 395 -3.60 -19.41 -10.32
N LEU A 396 -2.50 -19.36 -11.06
CA LEU A 396 -2.18 -18.33 -12.05
C LEU A 396 -3.19 -18.37 -13.21
N GLU A 397 -3.51 -17.21 -13.79
CA GLU A 397 -4.35 -17.12 -14.99
C GLU A 397 -3.66 -17.86 -16.16
N GLY A 398 -4.42 -18.71 -16.87
CA GLY A 398 -3.88 -19.53 -17.98
C GLY A 398 -4.51 -20.90 -18.17
N ASP A 399 -5.40 -21.36 -17.28
CA ASP A 399 -6.26 -22.52 -17.56
C ASP A 399 -7.38 -22.10 -18.53
N PRO A 400 -7.39 -22.58 -19.79
CA PRO A 400 -8.39 -22.19 -20.79
C PRO A 400 -9.83 -22.54 -20.38
N LYS A 401 -10.01 -23.37 -19.35
CA LYS A 401 -11.33 -23.77 -18.85
C LYS A 401 -11.89 -22.86 -17.74
N LYS A 402 -11.12 -21.88 -17.22
CA LYS A 402 -11.55 -21.01 -16.10
C LYS A 402 -10.99 -19.59 -16.22
N SER A 403 -11.54 -18.82 -17.15
CA SER A 403 -11.42 -17.36 -17.13
C SER A 403 -12.15 -16.83 -15.89
N ARG A 404 -11.49 -16.00 -15.07
CA ARG A 404 -12.11 -15.33 -13.92
C ARG A 404 -13.06 -14.25 -14.43
N ASN A 405 -14.24 -14.12 -13.81
CA ASN A 405 -15.28 -13.21 -14.30
C ASN A 405 -15.01 -11.75 -13.90
N HIS A 406 -14.34 -11.53 -12.76
CA HIS A 406 -14.18 -10.19 -12.17
C HIS A 406 -12.75 -9.90 -11.77
N GLN A 407 -12.36 -8.63 -11.85
CA GLN A 407 -11.18 -8.10 -11.16
C GLN A 407 -11.52 -7.76 -9.71
N LEU A 408 -10.54 -7.91 -8.82
CA LEU A 408 -10.69 -7.64 -7.38
C LEU A 408 -9.84 -6.43 -6.95
N LEU A 409 -10.50 -5.43 -6.35
CA LEU A 409 -9.85 -4.35 -5.64
C LEU A 409 -9.78 -4.66 -4.13
N MET A 410 -8.58 -4.77 -3.58
CA MET A 410 -8.37 -4.78 -2.12
C MET A 410 -8.15 -3.35 -1.64
N MET A 411 -9.20 -2.70 -1.17
CA MET A 411 -9.16 -1.36 -0.58
C MET A 411 -8.91 -1.48 0.93
N LEU A 412 -7.65 -1.34 1.33
CA LEU A 412 -7.24 -1.49 2.73
C LEU A 412 -7.00 -0.13 3.36
N ASP A 413 -8.07 0.45 3.92
CA ASP A 413 -7.94 1.64 4.76
C ASP A 413 -7.23 1.27 6.06
N GLU A 414 -6.31 2.12 6.50
CA GLU A 414 -5.40 1.86 7.63
C GLU A 414 -4.75 0.48 7.60
N PHE A 415 -4.16 0.15 6.45
CA PHE A 415 -3.44 -1.10 6.23
C PHE A 415 -2.46 -1.47 7.38
N PRO A 416 -1.65 -0.56 7.96
CA PRO A 416 -0.78 -0.90 9.09
C PRO A 416 -1.51 -1.40 10.35
N ALA A 417 -2.78 -1.04 10.55
CA ALA A 417 -3.55 -1.47 11.73
C ALA A 417 -3.75 -2.99 11.77
N LEU A 418 -3.72 -3.63 10.60
CA LEU A 418 -3.82 -5.08 10.46
C LEU A 418 -2.58 -5.81 11.00
N GLY A 419 -1.44 -5.15 11.23
CA GLY A 419 -0.17 -5.81 11.56
C GLY A 419 0.47 -6.46 10.33
N ARG A 420 1.48 -7.30 10.55
CA ARG A 420 2.21 -7.98 9.46
C ARG A 420 1.36 -9.06 8.84
N LEU A 421 1.10 -8.99 7.53
CA LEU A 421 0.41 -10.03 6.77
C LEU A 421 1.39 -10.58 5.73
N ASP A 422 1.91 -11.79 5.96
CA ASP A 422 3.01 -12.37 5.17
C ASP A 422 2.73 -12.47 3.66
N PHE A 423 1.46 -12.64 3.27
CA PHE A 423 1.10 -12.68 1.86
C PHE A 423 1.33 -11.34 1.14
N PHE A 424 1.25 -10.20 1.84
CA PHE A 424 1.57 -8.90 1.24
C PHE A 424 3.06 -8.69 1.00
N GLU A 425 3.92 -9.36 1.77
CA GLU A 425 5.37 -9.29 1.56
C GLU A 425 5.81 -10.21 0.42
N THR A 426 5.23 -11.41 0.36
CA THR A 426 5.64 -12.47 -0.57
C THR A 426 4.88 -12.46 -1.89
N ALA A 427 3.58 -12.11 -1.90
CA ALA A 427 2.70 -12.26 -3.06
C ALA A 427 2.41 -10.96 -3.81
N LEU A 428 2.61 -9.79 -3.19
CA LEU A 428 2.32 -8.49 -3.80
C LEU A 428 3.04 -8.28 -5.15
N ALA A 429 4.21 -8.89 -5.35
CA ALA A 429 4.92 -8.83 -6.63
C ALA A 429 4.16 -9.50 -7.81
N PHE A 430 3.32 -10.50 -7.54
CA PHE A 430 2.63 -11.27 -8.58
C PHE A 430 1.10 -11.19 -8.51
N MET A 431 0.49 -10.68 -7.43
CA MET A 431 -0.96 -10.51 -7.27
C MET A 431 -1.64 -9.80 -8.46
N ALA A 432 -0.93 -8.84 -9.06
CA ALA A 432 -1.33 -8.15 -10.27
C ALA A 432 -1.73 -9.12 -11.41
N GLY A 433 -0.98 -10.22 -11.59
CA GLY A 433 -1.26 -11.26 -12.61
C GLY A 433 -2.44 -12.19 -12.28
N TYR A 434 -3.06 -12.03 -11.12
CA TYR A 434 -4.25 -12.78 -10.68
C TYR A 434 -5.53 -11.93 -10.76
N GLY A 435 -5.46 -10.75 -11.38
CA GLY A 435 -6.57 -9.80 -11.45
C GLY A 435 -6.87 -9.10 -10.11
N ILE A 436 -5.89 -9.09 -9.19
CA ILE A 436 -6.03 -8.48 -7.86
C ILE A 436 -5.22 -7.18 -7.81
N ARG A 437 -5.89 -6.06 -7.51
CA ARG A 437 -5.27 -4.74 -7.31
C ARG A 437 -5.36 -4.35 -5.84
N ALA A 438 -4.22 -4.15 -5.19
CA ALA A 438 -4.17 -3.59 -3.84
C ALA A 438 -4.14 -2.05 -3.87
N TYR A 439 -4.99 -1.43 -3.06
CA TYR A 439 -4.97 -0.01 -2.72
C TYR A 439 -4.75 0.11 -1.22
N LEU A 440 -3.50 0.34 -0.84
CA LEU A 440 -3.02 0.35 0.54
C LEU A 440 -2.97 1.79 1.04
N ILE A 441 -3.54 2.06 2.20
CA ILE A 441 -3.51 3.39 2.81
C ILE A 441 -2.85 3.31 4.17
N ALA A 442 -1.87 4.19 4.39
CA ALA A 442 -1.15 4.32 5.64
C ALA A 442 -1.07 5.79 6.07
N GLN A 443 -0.99 6.05 7.37
CA GLN A 443 -0.88 7.43 7.85
C GLN A 443 0.55 7.98 7.66
N SER A 444 1.55 7.10 7.76
CA SER A 444 2.96 7.44 7.57
C SER A 444 3.77 6.20 7.15
N LEU A 445 4.97 6.43 6.63
CA LEU A 445 5.93 5.37 6.36
C LEU A 445 6.37 4.66 7.66
N ASN A 446 6.45 5.39 8.77
CA ASN A 446 6.84 4.82 10.07
C ASN A 446 5.86 3.74 10.56
N GLN A 447 4.55 3.88 10.30
CA GLN A 447 3.58 2.84 10.65
C GLN A 447 3.79 1.55 9.84
N ILE A 448 4.16 1.69 8.56
CA ILE A 448 4.53 0.55 7.72
C ILE A 448 5.80 -0.12 8.27
N SER A 449 6.85 0.66 8.55
CA SER A 449 8.08 0.15 9.14
C SER A 449 7.85 -0.54 10.49
N LYS A 450 6.94 -0.03 11.32
CA LYS A 450 6.59 -0.67 12.60
C LYS A 450 5.90 -2.03 12.40
N ALA A 451 5.06 -2.16 11.38
CA ALA A 451 4.32 -3.39 11.13
C ALA A 451 5.11 -4.44 10.33
N TYR A 452 5.95 -4.02 9.38
CA TYR A 452 6.65 -4.92 8.44
C TYR A 452 8.18 -4.86 8.52
N GLY A 453 8.73 -4.08 9.45
CA GLY A 453 10.17 -3.81 9.53
C GLY A 453 10.64 -2.73 8.55
N ASP A 454 11.86 -2.21 8.78
CA ASP A 454 12.44 -1.15 7.94
C ASP A 454 12.75 -1.59 6.50
N ASN A 455 13.04 -2.88 6.31
CA ASN A 455 13.38 -3.48 5.03
C ASN A 455 12.22 -4.33 4.49
N ASN A 456 11.14 -3.67 4.07
CA ASN A 456 9.96 -4.35 3.51
C ASN A 456 9.81 -4.07 2.00
N ALA A 457 9.30 -5.05 1.26
CA ALA A 457 9.10 -4.95 -0.18
C ALA A 457 7.76 -4.27 -0.58
N ILE A 458 6.95 -3.81 0.39
CA ILE A 458 5.59 -3.31 0.11
C ILE A 458 5.65 -2.06 -0.76
N LEU A 459 6.53 -1.12 -0.39
CA LEU A 459 6.70 0.13 -1.11
C LEU A 459 7.23 -0.07 -2.53
N ASP A 460 8.11 -1.05 -2.70
CA ASP A 460 8.77 -1.34 -3.98
C ASP A 460 7.80 -1.95 -4.98
N ASN A 461 6.83 -2.74 -4.51
CA ASN A 461 5.78 -3.32 -5.34
C ASN A 461 4.62 -2.34 -5.65
N CYS A 462 4.51 -1.23 -4.93
CA CYS A 462 3.53 -0.18 -5.20
C CYS A 462 4.09 0.85 -6.19
N HIS A 463 3.70 0.71 -7.47
CA HIS A 463 4.19 1.57 -8.56
C HIS A 463 3.54 2.95 -8.56
N VAL A 464 2.36 3.07 -7.94
CA VAL A 464 1.70 4.35 -7.74
C VAL A 464 1.76 4.71 -6.26
N ARG A 465 2.32 5.88 -5.97
CA ARG A 465 2.44 6.41 -4.60
C ARG A 465 1.77 7.77 -4.53
N ILE A 466 0.85 7.93 -3.60
CA ILE A 466 0.16 9.19 -3.34
C ILE A 466 0.64 9.70 -1.99
N ALA A 467 1.03 10.96 -1.89
CA ALA A 467 1.43 11.57 -0.64
C ALA A 467 0.64 12.85 -0.38
N PHE A 468 0.02 12.90 0.80
CA PHE A 468 -0.54 14.14 1.34
C PHE A 468 0.52 14.85 2.19
N SER A 469 0.20 16.05 2.68
CA SER A 469 1.04 16.75 3.66
C SER A 469 1.35 15.83 4.84
N SER A 470 2.63 15.49 5.02
CA SER A 470 3.11 14.63 6.10
C SER A 470 3.44 15.46 7.32
N ASN A 471 3.11 14.97 8.52
CA ASN A 471 3.59 15.54 9.79
C ASN A 471 4.86 14.84 10.29
N ASP A 472 5.26 13.74 9.64
CA ASP A 472 6.46 12.96 9.99
C ASP A 472 7.65 13.37 9.11
N GLU A 473 8.75 13.75 9.75
CA GLU A 473 9.98 14.23 9.08
C GLU A 473 10.61 13.13 8.22
N ARG A 474 10.65 11.89 8.72
CA ARG A 474 11.21 10.74 7.97
C ARG A 474 10.42 10.49 6.69
N THR A 475 9.09 10.53 6.78
CA THR A 475 8.20 10.41 5.62
C THR A 475 8.40 11.58 4.65
N ALA A 476 8.48 12.83 5.14
CA ALA A 476 8.70 14.01 4.31
C ALA A 476 10.04 13.98 3.57
N LYS A 477 11.11 13.56 4.25
CA LYS A 477 12.44 13.37 3.64
C LYS A 477 12.38 12.33 2.53
N ARG A 478 11.77 11.17 2.78
CA ARG A 478 11.66 10.12 1.76
C ARG A 478 10.80 10.53 0.56
N ILE A 479 9.75 11.34 0.77
CA ILE A 479 8.98 11.94 -0.33
C ILE A 479 9.84 12.93 -1.11
N SER A 480 10.55 13.84 -0.43
CA SER A 480 11.47 14.79 -1.06
C SER A 480 12.52 14.08 -1.93
N ASP A 481 13.14 13.02 -1.39
CA ASP A 481 14.13 12.21 -2.11
C ASP A 481 13.49 11.51 -3.33
N ALA A 482 12.26 11.00 -3.20
CA ALA A 482 11.52 10.36 -4.29
C ALA A 482 11.07 11.33 -5.40
N LEU A 483 10.80 12.60 -5.06
CA LEU A 483 10.53 13.66 -6.05
C LEU A 483 11.79 14.05 -6.84
N GLY A 484 12.97 13.83 -6.23
CA GLY A 484 14.27 14.07 -6.83
C GLY A 484 14.72 15.53 -6.80
N THR A 485 15.94 15.73 -7.31
CA THR A 485 16.61 17.04 -7.36
C THR A 485 16.46 17.68 -8.74
N ALA A 486 16.13 18.97 -8.76
CA ALA A 486 16.06 19.82 -9.92
C ALA A 486 17.25 20.79 -9.97
N THR A 487 17.56 21.29 -11.16
CA THR A 487 18.55 22.36 -11.34
C THR A 487 17.85 23.72 -11.31
N GLU A 488 18.16 24.54 -10.30
CA GLU A 488 17.64 25.91 -10.19
C GLU A 488 18.68 26.90 -10.72
N LEU A 489 18.28 27.79 -11.64
CA LEU A 489 19.11 28.90 -12.11
C LEU A 489 18.94 30.10 -11.19
N ARG A 490 19.92 30.38 -10.35
CA ARG A 490 19.97 31.61 -9.55
C ARG A 490 20.70 32.69 -10.32
N SER A 491 19.98 33.74 -10.70
CA SER A 491 20.60 34.96 -11.22
C SER A 491 20.93 35.90 -10.06
N MET A 492 22.22 36.10 -9.80
CA MET A 492 22.70 37.15 -8.90
C MET A 492 22.96 38.40 -9.73
N ARG A 493 22.21 39.47 -9.45
CA ARG A 493 22.40 40.77 -10.08
C ARG A 493 23.21 41.63 -9.13
N ASN A 494 24.46 41.87 -9.48
CA ASN A 494 25.29 42.82 -8.76
C ASN A 494 25.14 44.19 -9.42
N TYR A 495 24.61 45.15 -8.67
CA TYR A 495 24.54 46.55 -9.08
C TYR A 495 25.84 47.22 -8.64
N ALA A 496 26.71 47.54 -9.59
CA ALA A 496 27.90 48.36 -9.34
C ALA A 496 27.70 49.72 -10.03
N GLY A 497 27.61 50.81 -9.25
CA GLY A 497 27.51 52.16 -9.80
C GLY A 497 26.95 53.21 -8.83
N HIS A 498 27.37 54.46 -9.00
CA HIS A 498 26.91 55.62 -8.25
C HIS A 498 25.59 56.14 -8.85
N ARG A 499 24.63 56.58 -8.01
CA ARG A 499 23.22 56.89 -8.36
C ARG A 499 23.01 58.04 -9.39
N LEU A 500 24.06 58.63 -9.95
CA LEU A 500 24.00 59.85 -10.78
C LEU A 500 24.74 59.74 -12.14
N ALA A 501 25.15 58.54 -12.59
CA ALA A 501 25.79 58.39 -13.91
C ALA A 501 24.74 58.34 -15.06
N PRO A 502 24.89 59.09 -16.17
CA PRO A 502 23.89 59.19 -17.24
C PRO A 502 23.80 57.98 -18.18
N TRP A 503 24.64 56.97 -17.96
CA TRP A 503 24.70 55.77 -18.79
C TRP A 503 24.72 54.55 -17.88
N LEU A 504 23.81 53.60 -18.13
CA LEU A 504 23.57 52.35 -17.38
C LEU A 504 24.77 51.39 -17.43
N SER A 505 25.92 51.79 -16.91
CA SER A 505 27.14 50.99 -16.94
C SER A 505 27.23 50.11 -15.69
N HIS A 506 27.11 48.81 -15.94
CA HIS A 506 27.51 47.65 -15.10
C HIS A 506 26.45 47.03 -14.18
N VAL A 507 25.33 46.56 -14.75
CA VAL A 507 24.59 45.44 -14.16
C VAL A 507 25.32 44.14 -14.51
N MET A 508 26.09 43.60 -13.56
CA MET A 508 26.69 42.28 -13.73
C MET A 508 25.66 41.22 -13.32
N VAL A 509 25.12 40.50 -14.31
CA VAL A 509 24.23 39.36 -14.05
C VAL A 509 25.07 38.09 -14.09
N SER A 510 25.44 37.59 -12.92
CA SER A 510 25.99 36.24 -12.79
C SER A 510 24.84 35.24 -12.69
N ARG A 511 24.90 34.16 -13.46
CA ARG A 511 23.93 33.06 -13.37
C ARG A 511 24.68 31.86 -12.83
N GLN A 512 24.22 31.34 -11.70
CA GLN A 512 24.75 30.15 -11.09
C GLN A 512 23.67 29.08 -11.08
N GLU A 513 24.06 27.86 -11.44
CA GLU A 513 23.23 26.68 -11.34
C GLU A 513 23.43 26.08 -9.95
N THR A 514 22.32 25.76 -9.27
CA THR A 514 22.34 25.14 -7.95
C THR A 514 21.41 23.95 -7.90
N ALA A 515 21.84 22.88 -7.23
CA ALA A 515 20.99 21.73 -6.93
C ALA A 515 19.92 22.12 -5.92
N ARG A 516 18.64 21.85 -6.22
CA ARG A 516 17.53 22.06 -5.28
C ARG A 516 16.54 20.89 -5.39
N PRO A 517 16.15 20.26 -4.27
CA PRO A 517 15.03 19.32 -4.27
C PRO A 517 13.78 19.93 -4.91
N LEU A 518 13.01 19.15 -5.66
CA LEU A 518 11.79 19.64 -6.32
C LEU A 518 10.80 20.20 -5.28
N LEU A 519 10.71 19.53 -4.12
CA LEU A 519 10.22 20.09 -2.87
C LEU A 519 11.19 19.69 -1.77
N THR A 520 11.57 20.65 -0.91
CA THR A 520 12.32 20.34 0.31
C THR A 520 11.43 19.56 1.30
N PRO A 521 12.02 18.82 2.26
CA PRO A 521 11.22 18.14 3.29
C PRO A 521 10.27 19.08 4.03
N GLY A 522 10.71 20.31 4.34
CA GLY A 522 9.87 21.34 4.94
C GLY A 522 8.68 21.75 4.05
N GLU A 523 8.89 21.91 2.74
CA GLU A 523 7.81 22.20 1.79
C GLU A 523 6.83 21.03 1.63
N VAL A 524 7.30 19.79 1.75
CA VAL A 524 6.41 18.60 1.78
C VAL A 524 5.52 18.61 3.02
N MET A 525 6.07 18.99 4.19
CA MET A 525 5.31 19.10 5.44
C MET A 525 4.33 20.29 5.44
N GLN A 526 4.65 21.34 4.68
CA GLN A 526 3.82 22.53 4.52
C GLN A 526 2.97 22.48 3.24
N LEU A 527 2.80 21.29 2.64
CA LEU A 527 2.01 21.14 1.43
C LEU A 527 0.56 21.59 1.70
N PRO A 528 -0.03 22.48 0.87
CA PRO A 528 -1.39 22.94 1.08
C PRO A 528 -2.38 21.78 1.22
N GLN A 529 -3.36 21.89 2.11
CA GLN A 529 -4.30 20.78 2.38
C GLN A 529 -5.09 20.31 1.13
N ALA A 530 -5.27 21.19 0.15
CA ALA A 530 -5.96 20.88 -1.11
C ALA A 530 -5.05 20.21 -2.15
N ASP A 531 -3.74 20.18 -1.92
CA ASP A 531 -2.75 19.61 -2.82
C ASP A 531 -2.37 18.19 -2.38
N GLU A 532 -1.97 17.38 -3.34
CA GLU A 532 -1.39 16.06 -3.14
C GLU A 532 -0.28 15.82 -4.17
N LEU A 533 0.60 14.88 -3.85
CA LEU A 533 1.67 14.47 -4.73
C LEU A 533 1.35 13.07 -5.24
N VAL A 534 1.38 12.88 -6.55
CA VAL A 534 1.15 11.59 -7.19
C VAL A 534 2.43 11.21 -7.94
N LEU A 535 3.05 10.11 -7.50
CA LEU A 535 4.23 9.53 -8.12
C LEU A 535 3.81 8.24 -8.82
N VAL A 536 4.04 8.18 -10.13
CA VAL A 536 3.79 6.98 -10.95
C VAL A 536 5.14 6.55 -11.51
N SER A 537 5.52 5.29 -11.31
CA SER A 537 6.79 4.76 -11.83
C SER A 537 6.94 5.04 -13.33
N GLY A 538 8.11 5.55 -13.74
CA GLY A 538 8.39 5.91 -15.13
C GLY A 538 7.83 7.26 -15.59
N LEU A 539 7.11 7.99 -14.74
CA LEU A 539 6.59 9.33 -15.02
C LEU A 539 7.17 10.35 -14.04
N PRO A 540 7.47 11.60 -14.47
CA PRO A 540 7.79 12.66 -13.53
C PRO A 540 6.65 12.87 -12.50
N PRO A 541 6.94 13.32 -11.27
CA PRO A 541 5.92 13.50 -10.25
C PRO A 541 4.84 14.50 -10.68
N ILE A 542 3.63 14.31 -10.19
CA ILE A 542 2.48 15.16 -10.47
C ILE A 542 2.07 15.85 -9.17
N ARG A 543 2.00 17.19 -9.19
CA ARG A 543 1.33 17.96 -8.14
C ARG A 543 -0.14 18.11 -8.51
N ALA A 544 -0.98 17.33 -7.84
CA ALA A 544 -2.41 17.26 -8.09
C ALA A 544 -3.21 18.01 -7.01
N LYS A 545 -4.50 18.18 -7.26
CA LYS A 545 -5.49 18.65 -6.29
C LYS A 545 -6.30 17.48 -5.80
N LYS A 546 -6.49 17.41 -4.48
CA LYS A 546 -7.34 16.41 -3.84
C LYS A 546 -8.76 16.52 -4.37
N LEU A 547 -9.32 15.37 -4.71
CA LEU A 547 -10.73 15.26 -5.03
C LEU A 547 -11.59 15.41 -3.77
N ARG A 548 -12.80 15.95 -3.92
CA ARG A 548 -13.79 16.04 -2.83
C ARG A 548 -15.13 15.55 -3.33
N TYR A 549 -15.50 14.31 -3.00
CA TYR A 549 -16.69 13.67 -3.56
C TYR A 549 -17.96 14.51 -3.35
N TYR A 550 -18.10 15.18 -2.20
CA TYR A 550 -19.27 15.99 -1.87
C TYR A 550 -19.38 17.31 -2.65
N GLN A 551 -18.33 17.74 -3.34
CA GLN A 551 -18.34 18.94 -4.19
C GLN A 551 -18.58 18.59 -5.67
N ASP A 552 -18.68 17.31 -6.00
CA ASP A 552 -18.67 16.83 -7.37
C ASP A 552 -19.90 15.96 -7.63
N ARG A 553 -20.74 16.45 -8.54
CA ARG A 553 -22.04 15.89 -8.87
C ARG A 553 -21.96 14.44 -9.35
N ASN A 554 -20.85 14.05 -9.98
CA ASN A 554 -20.66 12.67 -10.43
C ASN A 554 -20.62 11.67 -9.27
N PHE A 555 -20.24 12.09 -8.07
CA PHE A 555 -20.23 11.23 -6.88
C PHE A 555 -21.44 11.43 -6.00
N THR A 556 -21.94 12.66 -5.81
CA THR A 556 -23.08 12.90 -4.91
C THR A 556 -24.34 12.16 -5.37
N GLU A 557 -24.57 12.03 -6.69
CA GLU A 557 -25.68 11.22 -7.23
C GLU A 557 -25.53 9.71 -6.99
N ARG A 558 -24.31 9.25 -6.69
CA ARG A 558 -23.99 7.85 -6.37
C ARG A 558 -23.88 7.59 -4.87
N VAL A 559 -23.97 8.59 -4.01
CA VAL A 559 -24.07 8.36 -2.56
C VAL A 559 -25.52 8.02 -2.25
N LEU A 560 -25.79 6.74 -2.06
CA LEU A 560 -27.13 6.22 -1.74
C LEU A 560 -27.11 5.59 -0.35
N SER A 561 -28.28 5.56 0.30
CA SER A 561 -28.44 4.93 1.61
C SER A 561 -27.97 3.48 1.61
N ALA A 562 -27.26 3.09 2.65
CA ALA A 562 -26.78 1.73 2.81
C ALA A 562 -27.93 0.72 2.89
N PRO A 563 -27.73 -0.53 2.41
CA PRO A 563 -28.69 -1.60 2.58
C PRO A 563 -29.04 -1.83 4.05
N VAL A 564 -30.34 -2.01 4.34
CA VAL A 564 -30.82 -2.30 5.69
C VAL A 564 -30.60 -3.78 6.00
N LEU A 565 -29.81 -4.06 7.03
CA LEU A 565 -29.61 -5.41 7.54
C LEU A 565 -30.86 -5.90 8.27
N ARG A 566 -31.19 -7.17 8.10
CA ARG A 566 -32.34 -7.82 8.73
C ARG A 566 -31.87 -9.04 9.50
N ASP A 567 -32.65 -9.45 10.49
CA ASP A 567 -32.42 -10.72 11.17
C ASP A 567 -32.66 -11.91 10.21
N GLY A 568 -31.89 -12.98 10.38
CA GLY A 568 -32.00 -14.20 9.57
C GLY A 568 -30.95 -14.30 8.45
N ALA A 569 -31.34 -14.89 7.32
CA ALA A 569 -30.42 -15.13 6.21
C ALA A 569 -30.06 -13.82 5.50
N TYR A 570 -28.78 -13.67 5.14
CA TYR A 570 -28.33 -12.49 4.40
C TYR A 570 -28.99 -12.44 3.02
N ALA A 571 -29.64 -11.31 2.70
CA ALA A 571 -30.51 -11.21 1.53
C ALA A 571 -29.71 -11.12 0.21
N ASP A 572 -28.72 -10.25 0.15
CA ASP A 572 -27.92 -10.01 -1.06
C ASP A 572 -26.61 -10.82 -1.03
N ARG A 573 -26.73 -12.13 -1.27
CA ARG A 573 -25.62 -13.08 -1.26
C ARG A 573 -25.57 -13.91 -2.54
N PRO A 574 -24.39 -14.40 -2.95
CA PRO A 574 -24.27 -15.26 -4.13
C PRO A 574 -24.99 -16.60 -3.93
N VAL A 575 -25.12 -17.35 -5.03
CA VAL A 575 -25.61 -18.73 -4.99
C VAL A 575 -24.70 -19.55 -4.06
N PRO A 576 -25.27 -20.30 -3.08
CA PRO A 576 -24.48 -21.12 -2.18
C PRO A 576 -23.62 -22.14 -2.94
N ARG A 577 -22.33 -22.23 -2.58
CA ARG A 577 -21.44 -23.30 -3.06
C ARG A 577 -21.43 -24.47 -2.07
N PRO A 578 -21.35 -25.71 -2.56
CA PRO A 578 -21.20 -26.87 -1.69
C PRO A 578 -19.84 -26.83 -0.97
N ASP A 579 -19.80 -27.38 0.24
CA ASP A 579 -18.58 -27.66 0.97
C ASP A 579 -18.38 -29.18 1.14
N CYS A 580 -17.17 -29.58 1.51
CA CYS A 580 -16.78 -30.98 1.62
C CYS A 580 -16.90 -31.57 3.04
N TRP A 581 -17.42 -30.81 4.01
CA TRP A 581 -17.38 -31.15 5.44
C TRP A 581 -18.77 -31.32 6.06
N ILE A 582 -19.74 -30.48 5.72
CA ILE A 582 -21.10 -30.54 6.24
C ILE A 582 -21.74 -31.88 5.82
N GLY A 583 -22.44 -32.51 6.77
CA GLY A 583 -23.09 -33.81 6.58
C GLY A 583 -22.17 -35.02 6.76
N GLN A 584 -20.88 -34.82 7.08
CA GLN A 584 -19.95 -35.91 7.38
C GLN A 584 -19.55 -35.89 8.86
N VAL A 585 -19.91 -36.94 9.60
CA VAL A 585 -19.57 -37.12 11.01
C VAL A 585 -18.94 -38.48 11.19
N ARG A 586 -17.64 -38.49 11.50
CA ARG A 586 -16.88 -39.71 11.81
C ARG A 586 -16.97 -40.04 13.29
N SER A 587 -17.17 -41.31 13.61
CA SER A 587 -17.28 -41.80 14.98
C SER A 587 -16.00 -42.43 15.51
N VAL A 588 -15.96 -42.61 16.82
CA VAL A 588 -14.96 -43.43 17.51
C VAL A 588 -15.07 -44.88 17.05
N ASP A 589 -13.93 -45.55 16.87
CA ASP A 589 -13.84 -46.98 16.60
C ASP A 589 -12.99 -47.66 17.68
N ARG A 590 -13.58 -48.63 18.39
CA ARG A 590 -12.94 -49.34 19.49
C ARG A 590 -11.68 -50.11 19.05
N ARG A 591 -11.59 -50.52 17.78
CA ARG A 591 -10.42 -51.24 17.24
C ARG A 591 -9.16 -50.38 17.21
N LEU A 592 -9.33 -49.05 17.13
CA LEU A 592 -8.22 -48.09 17.16
C LEU A 592 -7.65 -47.89 18.57
N ALA A 593 -8.37 -48.28 19.62
CA ALA A 593 -7.89 -48.18 21.00
C ALA A 593 -6.85 -49.25 21.36
N GLY A 594 -6.75 -50.34 20.59
CA GLY A 594 -6.03 -51.57 20.96
C GLY A 594 -4.56 -51.70 20.52
N GLY A 595 -3.91 -50.63 20.07
CA GLY A 595 -2.52 -50.68 19.55
C GLY A 595 -1.41 -50.68 20.60
N GLY A 596 -1.72 -50.65 21.89
CA GLY A 596 -0.76 -50.71 22.98
C GLY A 596 -1.24 -51.65 24.08
N GLY A 597 -0.81 -52.93 24.04
CA GLY A 597 -0.79 -53.77 25.24
C GLY A 597 0.26 -53.21 26.21
N SER A 598 0.04 -53.20 27.53
CA SER A 598 -0.45 -54.32 28.32
C SER A 598 -1.70 -54.03 29.16
N ALA A 599 -2.64 -54.97 29.06
CA ALA A 599 -3.46 -55.58 30.10
C ALA A 599 -3.91 -54.74 31.31
N GLY A 600 -5.24 -54.57 31.37
CA GLY A 600 -6.00 -54.79 32.60
C GLY A 600 -6.03 -53.63 33.58
N GLU A 601 -6.91 -52.67 33.33
CA GLU A 601 -7.64 -52.01 34.42
C GLU A 601 -9.04 -51.70 33.92
N ALA A 602 -10.00 -52.37 34.53
CA ALA A 602 -11.40 -52.08 34.38
C ALA A 602 -11.63 -50.60 34.73
N ILE A 603 -12.45 -49.94 33.93
CA ILE A 603 -13.00 -48.64 34.29
C ILE A 603 -13.97 -48.91 35.45
N GLU A 604 -13.47 -48.79 36.67
CA GLU A 604 -14.33 -48.60 37.85
C GLU A 604 -14.70 -47.13 37.92
N ASP A 605 -15.98 -46.91 37.67
CA ASP A 605 -16.75 -45.72 38.00
C ASP A 605 -17.09 -45.81 39.49
N GLU A 606 -16.37 -45.11 40.36
CA GLU A 606 -16.72 -44.81 41.76
C GLU A 606 -15.61 -43.88 42.33
N GLY A 607 -15.85 -42.87 43.15
CA GLY A 607 -17.04 -42.39 43.86
C GLY A 607 -16.75 -40.94 44.31
N GLY A 608 -17.74 -40.16 44.74
CA GLY A 608 -18.70 -40.58 45.76
C GLY A 608 -18.10 -40.26 47.11
N VAL A 609 -18.46 -39.09 47.65
CA VAL A 609 -18.07 -38.58 48.95
C VAL A 609 -18.46 -39.59 50.04
N GLN A 610 -17.49 -40.17 50.76
CA GLN A 610 -17.75 -40.83 52.03
C GLN A 610 -16.67 -40.50 53.07
N GLN A 611 -17.09 -39.69 54.05
CA GLN A 611 -16.51 -39.61 55.37
C GLN A 611 -16.57 -40.97 56.06
N GLN A 612 -15.44 -41.48 56.53
CA GLN A 612 -15.41 -42.39 57.67
C GLN A 612 -14.32 -41.99 58.67
N ARG A 613 -14.77 -41.80 59.91
CA ARG A 613 -13.97 -41.60 61.12
C ARG A 613 -13.36 -42.94 61.54
N HIS A 614 -12.13 -42.91 62.06
CA HIS A 614 -11.70 -43.85 63.08
C HIS A 614 -10.92 -43.16 64.22
N PRO A 615 -11.12 -43.58 65.49
CA PRO A 615 -10.51 -42.98 66.67
C PRO A 615 -9.29 -43.77 67.19
N GLY A 616 -8.34 -43.07 67.83
CA GLY A 616 -7.27 -43.69 68.64
C GLY A 616 -6.05 -42.77 68.85
N LEU A 617 -5.97 -42.12 70.01
CA LEU A 617 -4.81 -41.39 70.58
C LEU A 617 -3.98 -42.36 71.47
N PRO A 618 -2.67 -42.17 71.74
CA PRO A 618 -2.17 -41.06 72.59
C PRO A 618 -0.82 -40.37 72.22
N GLU A 619 -0.76 -39.13 72.74
CA GLU A 619 0.28 -38.10 73.05
C GLU A 619 1.78 -38.52 73.02
N GLU A 620 2.76 -37.67 72.64
CA GLU A 620 3.20 -36.42 73.29
C GLU A 620 4.16 -35.52 72.43
N HIS A 621 4.05 -34.19 72.66
CA HIS A 621 4.99 -33.04 72.57
C HIS A 621 5.79 -32.75 71.25
N THR A 622 5.83 -31.53 70.68
CA THR A 622 6.23 -30.25 71.33
C THR A 622 5.95 -29.01 70.44
N ALA A 623 5.68 -27.88 71.11
CA ALA A 623 5.92 -26.47 70.76
C ALA A 623 4.99 -25.69 69.80
N VAL A 624 4.39 -24.64 70.37
CA VAL A 624 3.44 -23.65 69.83
C VAL A 624 4.19 -22.38 69.39
N THR A 625 3.80 -21.78 68.26
CA THR A 625 3.86 -20.32 68.07
C THR A 625 2.65 -19.84 67.26
N LEU A 626 1.99 -18.81 67.80
CA LEU A 626 0.70 -18.23 67.40
C LEU A 626 0.78 -17.33 66.14
N GLU A 627 -0.29 -17.34 65.34
CA GLU A 627 -0.63 -16.27 64.38
C GLU A 627 -1.16 -15.02 65.11
N PRO A 628 -1.15 -13.86 64.42
CA PRO A 628 -2.33 -13.01 64.49
C PRO A 628 -2.90 -12.64 63.11
N ASP A 629 -4.22 -12.80 63.08
CA ASP A 629 -5.23 -12.33 62.14
C ASP A 629 -5.22 -10.80 61.93
N ARG A 630 -5.52 -10.34 60.70
CA ARG A 630 -5.93 -8.95 60.40
C ARG A 630 -6.72 -8.86 59.08
N ASP A 631 -8.04 -8.94 59.22
CA ASP A 631 -9.00 -8.12 58.46
C ASP A 631 -8.77 -6.63 58.79
N ASP A 632 -8.48 -5.81 57.78
CA ASP A 632 -8.90 -4.39 57.65
C ASP A 632 -8.17 -3.70 56.47
N LEU A 633 -8.70 -3.80 55.25
CA LEU A 633 -8.31 -2.88 54.16
C LEU A 633 -9.48 -2.62 53.20
N LEU A 634 -10.41 -1.76 53.62
CA LEU A 634 -11.28 -0.99 52.73
C LEU A 634 -11.11 0.49 53.05
N LYS A 635 -10.36 1.22 52.22
CA LYS A 635 -10.65 2.60 51.77
C LYS A 635 -9.66 3.06 50.68
N PRO A 636 -10.10 3.91 49.73
CA PRO A 636 -9.32 4.31 48.56
C PRO A 636 -8.46 5.54 48.83
N ALA A 637 -7.27 5.62 48.22
CA ALA A 637 -6.39 6.78 48.29
C ALA A 637 -6.14 7.34 46.89
N ASP A 638 -6.26 8.67 46.80
CA ASP A 638 -5.88 9.54 45.69
C ASP A 638 -4.38 9.41 45.36
N ASP A 639 -4.03 9.51 44.07
CA ASP A 639 -2.66 9.37 43.58
C ASP A 639 -2.22 10.66 42.88
N ASP A 640 -1.41 11.44 43.59
CA ASP A 640 -0.71 12.63 43.08
C ASP A 640 0.66 12.73 43.77
N SER A 641 1.59 11.82 43.46
CA SER A 641 3.05 12.07 43.52
C SER A 641 3.86 10.80 43.21
N ASP A 642 4.43 10.69 42.00
CA ASP A 642 5.55 9.77 41.77
C ASP A 642 6.55 10.35 40.76
N ALA A 643 7.53 11.09 41.27
CA ALA A 643 8.66 11.62 40.52
C ALA A 643 10.02 11.39 41.22
N VAL A 644 10.09 10.53 42.25
CA VAL A 644 11.32 10.35 43.05
C VAL A 644 11.76 8.89 43.19
N ALA A 645 10.99 7.91 42.72
CA ALA A 645 11.36 6.49 42.81
C ALA A 645 12.30 5.98 41.69
N ASP A 646 12.35 6.64 40.52
CA ASP A 646 13.08 6.11 39.35
C ASP A 646 14.59 6.40 39.30
N ARG A 647 15.13 7.15 40.27
CA ARG A 647 16.55 7.53 40.26
C ARG A 647 17.50 6.52 40.90
N ARG A 648 17.00 5.43 41.50
CA ARG A 648 17.83 4.44 42.23
C ARG A 648 18.02 3.10 41.50
N VAL A 649 17.39 2.91 40.34
CA VAL A 649 17.57 1.68 39.52
C VAL A 649 18.66 1.85 38.45
N MET A 650 18.90 3.08 37.97
CA MET A 650 19.89 3.33 36.91
C MET A 650 21.36 3.33 37.35
N ASP A 651 21.67 3.43 38.64
CA ASP A 651 23.05 3.43 39.15
C ASP A 651 23.61 2.03 39.46
N ARG A 652 22.82 0.95 39.30
CA ARG A 652 23.27 -0.44 39.56
C ARG A 652 23.59 -1.26 38.31
N ILE A 653 23.38 -0.72 37.10
CA ILE A 653 23.63 -1.43 35.84
C ILE A 653 24.98 -1.04 35.21
N SER A 654 25.62 0.06 35.64
CA SER A 654 26.88 0.55 35.06
C SER A 654 28.15 -0.15 35.56
N THR A 655 28.07 -1.02 36.58
CA THR A 655 29.24 -1.66 37.21
C THR A 655 29.46 -3.13 36.82
N ALA A 656 28.58 -3.74 36.02
CA ALA A 656 28.67 -5.16 35.64
C ALA A 656 29.26 -5.44 34.24
N ALA A 657 29.56 -4.40 33.44
CA ALA A 657 30.07 -4.56 32.06
C ALA A 657 31.60 -4.34 31.92
N ARG A 658 32.38 -4.46 32.99
CA ARG A 658 33.83 -4.16 32.99
C ARG A 658 34.76 -5.26 33.50
N ALA A 659 34.34 -6.52 33.42
CA ALA A 659 35.19 -7.64 33.78
C ALA A 659 34.92 -8.86 32.89
N TYR A 660 35.31 -8.83 31.62
CA TYR A 660 35.68 -10.03 30.85
C TYR A 660 36.39 -9.61 29.55
N GLY A 661 37.66 -9.99 29.41
CA GLY A 661 38.36 -9.99 28.10
C GLY A 661 39.67 -9.21 27.99
N ILE A 662 40.69 -9.54 28.78
CA ILE A 662 42.10 -9.27 28.44
C ILE A 662 42.90 -10.55 28.72
N ASN A 663 43.27 -11.31 27.68
CA ASN A 663 44.66 -11.66 27.39
C ASN A 663 44.82 -12.41 26.04
N GLU A 664 46.01 -12.25 25.44
CA GLU A 664 46.57 -12.87 24.20
C GLU A 664 46.07 -12.32 22.85
N GLY A 665 46.89 -11.87 21.91
CA GLY A 665 48.35 -11.72 21.85
C GLY A 665 48.76 -11.07 20.51
N THR A 666 49.76 -10.18 20.59
CA THR A 666 50.83 -9.87 19.62
C THR A 666 50.54 -9.83 18.11
N GLY A 667 50.80 -8.67 17.47
CA GLY A 667 51.11 -8.65 16.04
C GLY A 667 50.96 -7.29 15.34
N ASP A 668 51.97 -6.43 15.51
CA ASP A 668 52.50 -5.45 14.56
C ASP A 668 51.61 -4.42 13.81
N ASN A 669 52.10 -3.18 13.95
CA ASN A 669 52.22 -2.12 12.95
C ASN A 669 51.06 -1.15 12.64
N LYS A 670 51.36 0.09 13.05
CA LYS A 670 51.21 1.37 12.32
C LYS A 670 49.96 2.21 12.53
N ASP A 671 50.20 3.19 13.40
CA ASP A 671 50.20 4.62 13.09
C ASP A 671 48.88 5.41 12.98
N ILE A 672 48.69 6.27 14.00
CA ILE A 672 48.47 7.72 13.90
C ILE A 672 47.10 8.20 13.33
N VAL A 673 46.11 8.37 14.23
CA VAL A 673 45.42 9.64 14.66
C VAL A 673 45.63 10.90 13.78
N PRO A 674 44.72 11.90 13.70
CA PRO A 674 43.24 11.93 13.59
C PRO A 674 42.72 12.99 12.55
N GLY A 675 41.38 13.11 12.45
CA GLY A 675 40.73 14.43 12.43
C GLY A 675 39.81 14.73 11.25
N PHE A 676 38.50 14.53 11.42
CA PHE A 676 37.43 15.55 11.35
C PHE A 676 36.13 14.96 11.91
#